data_AF-A0A6L6Q6M6-F1
#
_entry.id   AF-A0A6L6Q6M6-F1
#
_cell.length_a   1.000
_cell.length_b   1.000
_cell.length_c   1.000
_cell.angle_alpha   90.00
_cell.angle_beta   90.00
_cell.angle_gamma   90.00
#
_symmetry.space_group_name_H-M   'P 1'
#
loop_
_entity.id
_entity.type
_entity.pdbx_description
1 polymer ?
#
loop_
_entity_poly.entity_id
_entity_poly.type
_entity_poly.pdbx_seq_one_letter_code
_entity_poly.pdbx_strand_id
1 'polypeptide(L)'
;MTFQKSVISASIAVALLSVGQLAHAQLVGGIRPNEIFQRNGNSPSSPANITLKMPMKSALLPGVTTFSAHLLTNGQPTATLQPSRTFSDNEQIKISTGTGTGMSWKKVRVVFYDAMNRAVQSWDSADFAVGDVFLIAGQSNAANHSSVVTSAISPFNRAFNPAPASNTWSALTHTQPYASSWADQPWGNAGYPPKGSPWGVFAEKLSASTGVPVGIVNTAWGGSPLAWWANNWSPTSNEAPESLFNRLVKAANAVGNCGFKAVLWHQGESDAPNNHTPKTTYGADLMQLARNFRNQTQGNCDPAWMIAKVAWVPESTWTSALLPQKFATEMNHRRGLTFTAKRNYPGDPKFLEGPDSDILTWAKYRYYDPDPNNYNQYTHFNEAGIKAHGGLWASYVGQWLNGTVRTPTNKPEYLNFADVPEYKQVWDDFKTTLGRSDAENLADAEGMRYWTEIITNGRISSKCISAGKNTPRDCMNYILSYSPEKAVRLAFAQLKLQLPSRVPTQAEINYWTAQANAQYTQWDTTAPTMSEADKQTAMKNTVYDGIKYELTLDASARAVWGSFINVLSRTTPQITSDSAGFNWWLGQYNAQPAAQRETWRTTVMEPTMKTSEEYIVRTNFYALQNRQPDNTELTNFINYFINNGRNEVQLRDAIFMADLR
;
A
#
# COMPACT_ATOMS: atom_id res chain seq x y z
N MET A 1 72.85 -3.90 1.56
CA MET A 1 73.63 -4.56 0.51
C MET A 1 72.99 -5.91 0.20
N THR A 2 72.30 -5.94 -0.93
CA THR A 2 72.22 -7.02 -1.93
C THR A 2 72.30 -8.48 -1.45
N PHE A 3 71.19 -9.21 -1.63
CA PHE A 3 71.23 -10.64 -1.97
C PHE A 3 70.48 -10.84 -3.29
N GLN A 4 71.25 -11.17 -4.33
CA GLN A 4 70.82 -11.62 -5.66
C GLN A 4 71.89 -12.65 -6.05
N LYS A 5 71.61 -13.94 -6.21
CA LYS A 5 71.11 -14.70 -7.38
C LYS A 5 71.37 -16.17 -6.98
N SER A 6 70.69 -17.23 -7.38
CA SER A 6 69.85 -17.56 -8.53
C SER A 6 69.44 -19.04 -8.35
N VAL A 7 68.19 -19.42 -8.58
CA VAL A 7 67.84 -20.78 -8.98
C VAL A 7 66.68 -20.73 -9.98
N ILE A 8 66.97 -21.10 -11.22
CA ILE A 8 66.01 -21.60 -12.21
C ILE A 8 66.23 -23.11 -12.26
N SER A 9 65.16 -23.90 -12.10
CA SER A 9 64.85 -25.11 -12.89
C SER A 9 63.61 -25.84 -12.33
N ALA A 10 62.56 -25.91 -13.17
CA ALA A 10 61.68 -27.06 -13.48
C ALA A 10 61.09 -27.96 -12.36
N SER A 11 59.89 -28.54 -12.43
CA SER A 11 58.73 -28.52 -13.33
C SER A 11 57.70 -29.50 -12.74
N ILE A 12 56.42 -29.15 -12.85
CA ILE A 12 55.28 -30.03 -13.18
C ILE A 12 55.10 -31.30 -12.32
N ALA A 13 54.19 -31.20 -11.34
CA ALA A 13 53.37 -32.33 -10.89
C ALA A 13 51.91 -32.02 -11.21
N VAL A 14 51.50 -32.32 -12.44
CA VAL A 14 50.08 -32.36 -12.83
C VAL A 14 49.50 -33.62 -12.20
N ALA A 15 48.62 -33.43 -11.22
CA ALA A 15 47.75 -34.48 -10.75
C ALA A 15 46.84 -34.92 -11.90
N LEU A 16 47.03 -36.17 -12.36
CA LEU A 16 46.14 -36.89 -13.26
C LEU A 16 44.78 -37.09 -12.56
N LEU A 17 43.92 -36.07 -12.63
CA LEU A 17 42.48 -36.25 -12.50
C LEU A 17 41.96 -36.73 -13.85
N SER A 18 41.24 -37.85 -13.83
CA SER A 18 40.62 -38.43 -15.01
C SER A 18 39.78 -37.39 -15.79
N VAL A 19 39.85 -37.44 -17.12
CA VAL A 19 39.18 -36.55 -18.08
C VAL A 19 37.65 -36.48 -17.89
N GLY A 20 37.05 -37.40 -17.10
CA GLY A 20 35.63 -37.38 -16.77
C GLY A 20 35.22 -36.40 -15.65
N GLN A 21 36.14 -35.90 -14.82
CA GLN A 21 35.77 -35.04 -13.68
C GLN A 21 35.95 -33.53 -13.93
N LEU A 22 36.82 -33.13 -14.87
CA LEU A 22 37.10 -31.72 -15.19
C LEU A 22 36.18 -31.11 -16.26
N ALA A 23 35.22 -31.86 -16.81
CA ALA A 23 34.26 -31.39 -17.81
C ALA A 23 32.93 -30.83 -17.23
N HIS A 24 32.82 -30.64 -15.91
CA HIS A 24 31.63 -30.05 -15.27
C HIS A 24 31.67 -28.51 -15.23
N ALA A 25 32.17 -27.87 -16.29
CA ALA A 25 31.75 -26.50 -16.57
C ALA A 25 30.20 -26.53 -16.70
N GLN A 26 29.49 -25.64 -16.00
CA GLN A 26 28.02 -25.64 -15.90
C GLN A 26 27.34 -25.91 -17.26
N LEU A 27 26.96 -27.17 -17.49
CA LEU A 27 26.43 -27.66 -18.77
C LEU A 27 25.20 -26.85 -19.20
N VAL A 28 24.37 -26.52 -18.23
CA VAL A 28 23.21 -25.64 -18.36
C VAL A 28 23.18 -24.76 -17.11
N GLY A 29 22.79 -23.51 -17.26
CA GLY A 29 22.62 -22.54 -16.19
C GLY A 29 21.30 -21.79 -16.31
N GLY A 30 21.10 -20.80 -15.45
CA GLY A 30 19.87 -19.98 -15.43
C GLY A 30 18.86 -20.37 -14.35
N ILE A 31 19.16 -21.36 -13.51
CA ILE A 31 18.41 -21.69 -12.30
C ILE A 31 19.38 -21.71 -11.12
N ARG A 32 19.15 -20.87 -10.11
CA ARG A 32 19.92 -20.85 -8.87
C ARG A 32 19.34 -21.85 -7.85
N PRO A 33 20.17 -22.35 -6.93
CA PRO A 33 19.68 -23.19 -5.84
C PRO A 33 18.61 -22.48 -5.03
N ASN A 34 17.48 -23.17 -4.82
CA ASN A 34 16.31 -22.72 -4.08
C ASN A 34 15.62 -21.47 -4.65
N GLU A 35 15.80 -21.18 -5.93
CA GLU A 35 15.18 -20.03 -6.57
C GLU A 35 13.65 -20.15 -6.60
N ILE A 36 12.94 -19.03 -6.36
CA ILE A 36 11.50 -18.94 -6.57
C ILE A 36 11.28 -18.14 -7.85
N PHE A 37 10.68 -18.78 -8.85
CA PHE A 37 10.28 -18.11 -10.09
C PHE A 37 8.84 -17.57 -9.97
N GLN A 38 8.66 -16.31 -10.38
CA GLN A 38 7.35 -15.67 -10.42
C GLN A 38 6.41 -16.39 -11.39
N ARG A 39 5.25 -16.82 -10.90
CA ARG A 39 4.16 -17.38 -11.70
C ARG A 39 3.42 -16.31 -12.52
N ASN A 40 2.97 -16.67 -13.72
CA ASN A 40 2.32 -15.78 -14.71
C ASN A 40 0.82 -15.51 -14.44
N GLY A 41 0.27 -16.02 -13.34
CA GLY A 41 -1.14 -15.87 -12.98
C GLY A 41 -1.35 -15.96 -11.47
N ASN A 42 -2.60 -15.92 -11.03
CA ASN A 42 -2.94 -15.95 -9.60
C ASN A 42 -3.52 -17.30 -9.14
N SER A 43 -3.72 -18.26 -10.05
CA SER A 43 -4.02 -19.66 -9.68
C SER A 43 -2.76 -20.35 -9.13
N PRO A 44 -2.86 -21.19 -8.08
CA PRO A 44 -1.71 -21.96 -7.56
C PRO A 44 -1.08 -22.89 -8.60
N SER A 45 -1.81 -23.18 -9.68
CA SER A 45 -1.36 -23.99 -10.81
C SER A 45 -0.68 -23.18 -11.93
N SER A 46 -0.61 -21.85 -11.81
CA SER A 46 -0.09 -20.98 -12.87
C SER A 46 1.38 -21.28 -13.15
N PRO A 47 1.79 -21.35 -14.43
CA PRO A 47 3.18 -21.63 -14.79
C PRO A 47 4.09 -20.43 -14.51
N ALA A 48 5.41 -20.68 -14.45
CA ALA A 48 6.43 -19.65 -14.59
C ALA A 48 7.20 -19.85 -15.90
N ASN A 49 7.72 -18.75 -16.45
CA ASN A 49 8.63 -18.78 -17.59
C ASN A 49 10.07 -18.77 -17.06
N ILE A 50 10.87 -19.74 -17.52
CA ILE A 50 12.28 -19.88 -17.13
C ILE A 50 13.13 -19.86 -18.39
N THR A 51 14.25 -19.15 -18.35
CA THR A 51 15.23 -19.18 -19.43
C THR A 51 16.44 -20.00 -19.01
N LEU A 52 16.60 -21.16 -19.64
CA LEU A 52 17.81 -21.97 -19.52
C LEU A 52 18.87 -21.43 -20.46
N LYS A 53 20.09 -21.27 -19.94
CA LYS A 53 21.27 -20.87 -20.73
C LYS A 53 22.17 -22.09 -20.89
N MET A 54 22.47 -22.46 -22.12
CA MET A 54 23.37 -23.57 -22.47
C MET A 54 24.59 -22.99 -23.17
N PRO A 55 25.57 -22.43 -22.43
CA PRO A 55 26.74 -21.76 -23.02
C PRO A 55 27.74 -22.74 -23.68
N MET A 56 27.36 -24.01 -23.83
CA MET A 56 28.23 -25.05 -24.37
C MET A 56 28.40 -24.91 -25.88
N LYS A 57 29.58 -25.33 -26.35
CA LYS A 57 29.88 -25.57 -27.76
C LYS A 57 29.73 -27.05 -28.06
N SER A 58 29.14 -27.41 -29.18
CA SER A 58 28.99 -28.78 -29.72
C SER A 58 30.30 -29.57 -29.71
N ALA A 59 31.44 -28.91 -29.86
CA ALA A 59 32.76 -29.52 -29.72
C ALA A 59 33.05 -30.16 -28.35
N LEU A 60 32.36 -29.74 -27.29
CA LEU A 60 32.49 -30.28 -25.92
C LEU A 60 31.56 -31.47 -25.65
N LEU A 61 30.62 -31.77 -26.55
CA LEU A 61 29.71 -32.91 -26.49
C LEU A 61 29.74 -33.70 -27.83
N PRO A 62 30.89 -34.32 -28.17
CA PRO A 62 31.03 -35.02 -29.44
C PRO A 62 29.99 -36.14 -29.57
N GLY A 63 29.24 -36.10 -30.68
CA GLY A 63 28.20 -37.08 -30.99
C GLY A 63 26.78 -36.69 -30.54
N VAL A 64 26.61 -35.62 -29.76
CA VAL A 64 25.28 -35.07 -29.44
C VAL A 64 24.71 -34.35 -30.65
N THR A 65 23.47 -34.69 -31.01
CA THR A 65 22.75 -34.08 -32.15
C THR A 65 21.49 -33.35 -31.72
N THR A 66 20.79 -33.86 -30.71
CA THR A 66 19.54 -33.28 -30.21
C THR A 66 19.50 -33.28 -28.69
N PHE A 67 18.59 -32.51 -28.12
CA PHE A 67 18.31 -32.51 -26.68
C PHE A 67 16.81 -32.32 -26.42
N SER A 68 16.36 -32.74 -25.23
CA SER A 68 15.03 -32.46 -24.70
C SER A 68 15.11 -31.94 -23.27
N ALA A 69 14.06 -31.26 -22.79
CA ALA A 69 13.97 -30.81 -21.40
C ALA A 69 12.67 -31.27 -20.74
N HIS A 70 12.77 -31.77 -19.51
CA HIS A 70 11.66 -32.30 -18.72
C HIS A 70 11.61 -31.64 -17.36
N LEU A 71 10.41 -31.39 -16.86
CA LEU A 71 10.18 -30.95 -15.50
C LEU A 71 10.12 -32.16 -14.60
N LEU A 72 10.86 -32.12 -13.51
CA LEU A 72 10.81 -33.10 -12.44
C LEU A 72 10.16 -32.45 -11.22
N THR A 73 9.21 -33.17 -10.60
CA THR A 73 8.67 -32.82 -9.29
C THR A 73 8.92 -34.00 -8.36
N ASN A 74 9.56 -33.76 -7.22
CA ASN A 74 9.98 -34.82 -6.28
C ASN A 74 10.81 -35.94 -6.97
N GLY A 75 11.65 -35.57 -7.94
CA GLY A 75 12.51 -36.49 -8.67
C GLY A 75 11.83 -37.27 -9.81
N GLN A 76 10.52 -37.16 -9.99
CA GLN A 76 9.78 -37.83 -11.05
C GLN A 76 9.47 -36.88 -12.22
N PRO A 77 9.67 -37.29 -13.49
CA PRO A 77 9.26 -36.49 -14.63
C PRO A 77 7.74 -36.26 -14.63
N THR A 78 7.29 -35.01 -14.67
CA THR A 78 5.87 -34.65 -14.66
C THR A 78 5.40 -33.94 -15.93
N ALA A 79 6.32 -33.35 -16.70
CA ALA A 79 6.00 -32.70 -17.97
C ALA A 79 7.22 -32.63 -18.90
N THR A 80 7.00 -32.76 -20.20
CA THR A 80 8.01 -32.40 -21.20
C THR A 80 7.91 -30.89 -21.49
N LEU A 81 8.97 -30.16 -21.16
CA LEU A 81 9.04 -28.70 -21.31
C LEU A 81 9.53 -28.28 -22.69
N GLN A 82 10.43 -29.09 -23.25
CA GLN A 82 10.98 -28.92 -24.59
C GLN A 82 11.10 -30.32 -25.22
N PRO A 83 10.27 -30.64 -26.23
CA PRO A 83 10.45 -31.84 -27.04
C PRO A 83 11.83 -31.86 -27.70
N SER A 84 12.28 -33.05 -28.11
CA SER A 84 13.60 -33.22 -28.72
C SER A 84 13.80 -32.28 -29.91
N ARG A 85 14.88 -31.51 -29.91
CA ARG A 85 15.27 -30.63 -31.02
C ARG A 85 16.77 -30.60 -31.22
N THR A 86 17.21 -30.17 -32.41
CA THR A 86 18.63 -30.05 -32.74
C THR A 86 19.37 -29.16 -31.75
N PHE A 87 20.52 -29.64 -31.27
CA PHE A 87 21.39 -28.91 -30.38
C PHE A 87 22.26 -27.91 -31.15
N SER A 88 22.42 -26.71 -30.60
CA SER A 88 23.26 -25.66 -31.19
C SER A 88 24.17 -25.02 -30.14
N ASP A 89 25.28 -24.44 -30.58
CA ASP A 89 26.21 -23.75 -29.69
C ASP A 89 25.55 -22.51 -29.04
N ASN A 90 25.81 -22.30 -27.74
CA ASN A 90 25.33 -21.14 -26.96
C ASN A 90 23.80 -20.98 -26.93
N GLU A 91 23.09 -22.10 -26.82
CA GLU A 91 21.64 -22.14 -26.89
C GLU A 91 20.97 -21.46 -25.68
N GLN A 92 19.83 -20.79 -25.92
CA GLN A 92 18.93 -20.32 -24.88
C GLN A 92 17.52 -20.86 -25.12
N ILE A 93 16.92 -21.44 -24.09
CA ILE A 93 15.59 -22.03 -24.20
C ILE A 93 14.68 -21.38 -23.18
N LYS A 94 13.57 -20.86 -23.68
CA LYS A 94 12.47 -20.38 -22.85
C LYS A 94 11.50 -21.54 -22.64
N ILE A 95 11.37 -21.99 -21.41
CA ILE A 95 10.47 -23.07 -21.00
C ILE A 95 9.37 -22.52 -20.10
N SER A 96 8.21 -23.17 -20.12
CA SER A 96 7.10 -22.88 -19.23
C SER A 96 6.81 -24.11 -18.38
N THR A 97 6.75 -23.98 -17.06
CA THR A 97 6.64 -25.11 -16.13
C THR A 97 5.34 -25.91 -16.21
N GLY A 98 4.39 -25.54 -17.08
CA GLY A 98 3.06 -26.16 -17.15
C GLY A 98 2.22 -25.94 -15.89
N THR A 99 1.12 -26.68 -15.78
CA THR A 99 0.17 -26.60 -14.65
C THR A 99 0.62 -27.45 -13.45
N GLY A 100 0.11 -27.14 -12.25
CA GLY A 100 0.38 -27.94 -11.03
C GLY A 100 1.67 -27.54 -10.31
N THR A 101 1.92 -26.23 -10.25
CA THR A 101 3.17 -25.67 -9.72
C THR A 101 3.24 -25.71 -8.19
N GLY A 102 2.23 -25.23 -7.47
CA GLY A 102 1.98 -25.47 -6.03
C GLY A 102 3.18 -25.34 -5.07
N MET A 103 3.02 -25.77 -3.81
CA MET A 103 4.14 -25.90 -2.86
C MET A 103 4.96 -27.15 -3.14
N SER A 104 5.90 -27.08 -4.09
CA SER A 104 6.81 -28.18 -4.38
C SER A 104 8.16 -27.70 -4.89
N TRP A 105 9.23 -28.43 -4.54
CA TRP A 105 10.54 -28.29 -5.17
C TRP A 105 10.57 -29.06 -6.48
N LYS A 106 11.17 -28.43 -7.49
CA LYS A 106 11.21 -28.89 -8.87
C LYS A 106 12.63 -28.83 -9.42
N LYS A 107 12.88 -29.62 -10.45
CA LYS A 107 14.12 -29.57 -11.26
C LYS A 107 13.78 -29.58 -12.74
N VAL A 108 14.68 -29.03 -13.54
CA VAL A 108 14.68 -29.26 -14.99
C VAL A 108 15.76 -30.29 -15.28
N ARG A 109 15.37 -31.40 -15.91
CA ARG A 109 16.30 -32.35 -16.50
C ARG A 109 16.43 -32.08 -17.99
N VAL A 110 17.65 -31.81 -18.42
CA VAL A 110 18.00 -31.75 -19.84
C VAL A 110 18.65 -33.07 -20.21
N VAL A 111 18.15 -33.72 -21.27
CA VAL A 111 18.69 -34.98 -21.79
C VAL A 111 19.23 -34.74 -23.19
N PHE A 112 20.47 -35.16 -23.43
CA PHE A 112 21.15 -35.04 -24.71
C PHE A 112 21.18 -36.40 -25.42
N TYR A 113 20.98 -36.39 -26.73
CA TYR A 113 20.87 -37.60 -27.55
C TYR A 113 21.86 -37.60 -28.71
N ASP A 114 22.33 -38.79 -29.07
CA ASP A 114 23.15 -38.99 -30.25
C ASP A 114 22.34 -39.06 -31.56
N ALA A 115 23.03 -39.24 -32.70
CA ALA A 115 22.40 -39.37 -34.01
C ALA A 115 21.44 -40.58 -34.14
N MET A 116 21.56 -41.57 -33.26
CA MET A 116 20.68 -42.75 -33.19
C MET A 116 19.53 -42.54 -32.19
N ASN A 117 19.34 -41.32 -31.68
CA ASN A 117 18.34 -40.94 -30.68
C ASN A 117 18.50 -41.69 -29.34
N ARG A 118 19.73 -42.10 -28.99
CA ARG A 118 20.04 -42.72 -27.70
C ARG A 118 20.47 -41.63 -26.73
N ALA A 119 19.95 -41.65 -25.50
CA ALA A 119 20.36 -40.72 -24.46
C ALA A 119 21.82 -40.98 -24.08
N VAL A 120 22.68 -39.98 -24.24
CA VAL A 120 24.12 -40.08 -23.97
C VAL A 120 24.55 -39.32 -22.72
N GLN A 121 23.79 -38.28 -22.34
CA GLN A 121 24.07 -37.49 -21.14
C GLN A 121 22.80 -36.81 -20.63
N SER A 122 22.74 -36.55 -19.33
CA SER A 122 21.71 -35.70 -18.73
C SER A 122 22.29 -34.71 -17.74
N TRP A 123 21.63 -33.57 -17.58
CA TRP A 123 21.91 -32.57 -16.56
C TRP A 123 20.64 -32.23 -15.79
N ASP A 124 20.75 -32.10 -14.47
CA ASP A 124 19.67 -31.65 -13.61
C ASP A 124 19.99 -30.26 -13.06
N SER A 125 18.99 -29.38 -13.07
CA SER A 125 19.08 -28.10 -12.39
C SER A 125 19.18 -28.25 -10.88
N ALA A 126 19.61 -27.18 -10.21
CA ALA A 126 19.34 -27.03 -8.79
C ALA A 126 17.82 -27.02 -8.53
N ASP A 127 17.42 -27.31 -7.29
CA ASP A 127 16.02 -27.24 -6.89
C ASP A 127 15.51 -25.80 -6.99
N PHE A 128 14.30 -25.64 -7.53
CA PHE A 128 13.59 -24.36 -7.59
C PHE A 128 12.11 -24.57 -7.30
N ALA A 129 11.39 -23.48 -7.05
CA ALA A 129 9.95 -23.48 -6.91
C ALA A 129 9.31 -22.42 -7.80
N VAL A 130 8.00 -22.52 -7.98
CA VAL A 130 7.20 -21.53 -8.71
C VAL A 130 6.21 -20.92 -7.73
N GLY A 131 6.21 -19.60 -7.62
CA GLY A 131 5.47 -18.89 -6.59
C GLY A 131 5.34 -17.40 -6.88
N ASP A 132 5.12 -16.61 -5.83
CA ASP A 132 5.04 -15.16 -5.93
C ASP A 132 6.30 -14.51 -5.34
N VAL A 133 6.95 -13.66 -6.14
CA VAL A 133 8.16 -12.93 -5.75
C VAL A 133 7.80 -11.47 -5.58
N PHE A 134 8.20 -10.87 -4.46
CA PHE A 134 7.96 -9.46 -4.15
C PHE A 134 9.27 -8.73 -3.95
N LEU A 135 9.36 -7.56 -4.57
CA LEU A 135 10.43 -6.61 -4.32
C LEU A 135 9.99 -5.68 -3.22
N ILE A 136 10.78 -5.55 -2.16
CA ILE A 136 10.48 -4.70 -1.02
C ILE A 136 11.39 -3.49 -1.05
N ALA A 137 10.81 -2.30 -0.91
CA ALA A 137 11.52 -1.04 -0.79
C ALA A 137 10.94 -0.17 0.32
N GLY A 138 11.75 0.80 0.77
CA GLY A 138 11.36 1.75 1.82
C GLY A 138 12.35 1.78 2.98
N GLN A 139 11.89 2.07 4.20
CA GLN A 139 12.78 2.40 5.31
C GLN A 139 12.87 1.34 6.42
N SER A 140 13.24 1.75 7.64
CA SER A 140 13.59 0.87 8.76
C SER A 140 12.50 -0.15 9.12
N ASN A 141 11.22 0.25 9.09
CA ASN A 141 10.07 -0.63 9.35
C ASN A 141 9.78 -1.63 8.20
N ALA A 142 10.38 -1.43 7.03
CA ALA A 142 10.47 -2.38 5.93
C ALA A 142 11.78 -3.20 5.98
N ALA A 143 12.75 -2.82 6.81
CA ALA A 143 14.08 -3.43 6.89
C ALA A 143 14.24 -4.29 8.15
N ASN A 144 15.45 -4.42 8.69
CA ASN A 144 15.81 -5.29 9.83
C ASN A 144 15.91 -4.52 11.17
N HIS A 145 14.91 -3.69 11.49
CA HIS A 145 14.92 -2.79 12.67
C HIS A 145 13.92 -3.16 13.77
N SER A 146 13.20 -4.27 13.68
CA SER A 146 12.27 -4.69 14.74
C SER A 146 12.98 -5.10 16.04
N SER A 147 12.27 -5.46 17.12
CA SER A 147 12.91 -5.98 18.34
C SER A 147 13.31 -7.47 18.29
N VAL A 148 12.89 -8.21 17.26
CA VAL A 148 13.00 -9.68 17.21
C VAL A 148 14.33 -10.13 16.61
N VAL A 149 14.90 -11.23 17.08
CA VAL A 149 16.14 -11.81 16.51
C VAL A 149 15.79 -12.87 15.46
N THR A 150 16.71 -13.11 14.52
CA THR A 150 16.59 -14.08 13.42
C THR A 150 16.07 -15.45 13.87
N SER A 151 14.95 -15.90 13.29
CA SER A 151 14.50 -17.29 13.32
C SER A 151 13.96 -17.69 11.95
N ALA A 152 14.12 -18.96 11.56
CA ALA A 152 13.57 -19.50 10.33
C ALA A 152 12.04 -19.67 10.47
N ILE A 153 11.30 -19.29 9.42
CA ILE A 153 9.82 -19.20 9.48
C ILE A 153 9.14 -20.15 8.50
N SER A 154 9.83 -20.64 7.46
CA SER A 154 9.22 -21.52 6.47
C SER A 154 10.23 -22.43 5.76
N PRO A 155 9.86 -23.69 5.46
CA PRO A 155 10.69 -24.58 4.65
C PRO A 155 10.64 -24.27 3.14
N PHE A 156 9.63 -23.53 2.66
CA PHE A 156 9.42 -23.25 1.23
C PHE A 156 9.68 -21.79 0.83
N ASN A 157 9.34 -20.84 1.70
CA ASN A 157 9.56 -19.42 1.39
C ASN A 157 11.05 -19.11 1.41
N ARG A 158 11.46 -18.17 0.57
CA ARG A 158 12.87 -17.82 0.40
C ARG A 158 13.08 -16.32 0.40
N ALA A 159 14.23 -15.90 0.90
CA ALA A 159 14.71 -14.56 0.71
C ALA A 159 15.91 -14.56 -0.25
N PHE A 160 16.02 -13.50 -1.05
CA PHE A 160 17.06 -13.38 -2.06
C PHE A 160 18.02 -12.25 -1.72
N ASN A 161 19.32 -12.55 -1.72
CA ASN A 161 20.39 -11.55 -1.64
C ASN A 161 20.93 -11.24 -3.05
N PRO A 162 20.62 -10.07 -3.66
CA PRO A 162 21.12 -9.70 -4.97
C PRO A 162 22.56 -9.15 -4.96
N ALA A 163 23.24 -9.10 -3.82
CA ALA A 163 24.64 -8.65 -3.77
C ALA A 163 25.53 -9.59 -4.63
N PRO A 164 26.40 -9.07 -5.51
CA PRO A 164 27.20 -9.90 -6.43
C PRO A 164 28.03 -10.96 -5.73
N ALA A 165 28.55 -10.65 -4.53
CA ALA A 165 29.34 -11.57 -3.72
C ALA A 165 28.51 -12.73 -3.12
N SER A 166 27.19 -12.59 -3.03
CA SER A 166 26.29 -13.61 -2.48
C SER A 166 25.42 -14.22 -3.57
N ASN A 167 24.56 -13.41 -4.22
CA ASN A 167 23.64 -13.81 -5.28
C ASN A 167 22.90 -15.13 -4.99
N THR A 168 22.33 -15.25 -3.79
CA THR A 168 21.81 -16.49 -3.23
C THR A 168 20.37 -16.38 -2.76
N TRP A 169 19.60 -17.46 -2.95
CA TRP A 169 18.31 -17.68 -2.32
C TRP A 169 18.51 -18.53 -1.06
N SER A 170 18.04 -18.04 0.09
CA SER A 170 18.16 -18.70 1.39
C SER A 170 16.78 -18.89 2.02
N ALA A 171 16.70 -19.81 3.00
CA ALA A 171 15.49 -19.99 3.79
C ALA A 171 15.05 -18.65 4.41
N LEU A 172 13.76 -18.37 4.33
CA LEU A 172 13.21 -17.13 4.87
C LEU A 172 13.30 -17.12 6.40
N THR A 173 13.85 -16.03 6.94
CA THR A 173 13.90 -15.76 8.37
C THR A 173 13.21 -14.43 8.67
N HIS A 174 13.08 -14.04 9.95
CA HIS A 174 12.64 -12.68 10.28
C HIS A 174 13.58 -11.63 9.67
N THR A 175 14.89 -11.86 9.73
CA THR A 175 15.92 -10.97 9.19
C THR A 175 16.03 -11.19 7.68
N GLN A 176 15.89 -10.13 6.89
CA GLN A 176 15.99 -10.23 5.45
C GLN A 176 17.44 -9.99 4.98
N PRO A 177 17.99 -10.84 4.11
CA PRO A 177 19.26 -10.57 3.48
C PRO A 177 19.13 -9.32 2.59
N TYR A 178 20.17 -8.49 2.57
CA TYR A 178 20.20 -7.23 1.79
C TYR A 178 19.22 -6.14 2.26
N ALA A 179 18.50 -6.31 3.37
CA ALA A 179 17.88 -5.17 4.04
C ALA A 179 18.86 -4.57 5.04
N SER A 180 18.87 -3.25 5.17
CA SER A 180 19.69 -2.59 6.20
C SER A 180 19.23 -2.97 7.61
N SER A 181 20.16 -2.87 8.55
CA SER A 181 19.99 -3.04 9.98
C SER A 181 20.64 -1.89 10.73
N TRP A 182 20.56 -1.93 12.06
CA TRP A 182 21.27 -0.98 12.93
C TRP A 182 22.79 -1.02 12.74
N ALA A 183 23.38 -2.18 12.42
CA ALA A 183 24.82 -2.31 12.18
C ALA A 183 25.27 -1.67 10.86
N ASP A 184 24.35 -1.45 9.92
CA ASP A 184 24.66 -0.85 8.62
C ASP A 184 24.58 0.67 8.63
N GLN A 185 24.09 1.28 9.72
CA GLN A 185 23.96 2.73 9.84
C GLN A 185 25.33 3.37 10.10
N PRO A 186 25.64 4.55 9.51
CA PRO A 186 26.91 5.25 9.74
C PRO A 186 27.16 5.62 11.22
N TRP A 187 26.07 5.89 11.96
CA TRP A 187 26.05 6.10 13.41
C TRP A 187 25.70 4.84 14.20
N GLY A 188 25.51 3.71 13.52
CA GLY A 188 25.25 2.43 14.13
C GLY A 188 26.48 1.88 14.82
N ASN A 189 26.27 1.07 15.86
CA ASN A 189 27.35 0.30 16.44
C ASN A 189 27.42 -1.06 15.70
N ALA A 190 28.52 -1.28 14.97
CA ALA A 190 28.77 -2.46 14.13
C ALA A 190 28.66 -3.81 14.88
N GLY A 191 28.56 -3.80 16.22
CA GLY A 191 28.28 -4.98 17.05
C GLY A 191 26.80 -5.30 17.29
N TYR A 192 25.84 -4.48 16.84
CA TYR A 192 24.42 -4.79 17.01
C TYR A 192 23.97 -5.90 16.06
N PRO A 193 23.39 -7.02 16.55
CA PRO A 193 22.90 -8.05 15.67
C PRO A 193 21.74 -7.51 14.82
N PRO A 194 21.66 -7.88 13.52
CA PRO A 194 20.52 -7.54 12.70
C PRO A 194 19.26 -8.17 13.30
N LYS A 195 18.19 -7.36 13.36
CA LYS A 195 16.92 -7.74 13.95
C LYS A 195 15.91 -8.12 12.86
N GLY A 196 14.67 -8.40 13.24
CA GLY A 196 13.65 -8.94 12.36
C GLY A 196 12.98 -7.89 11.46
N SER A 197 12.19 -8.41 10.53
CA SER A 197 11.43 -7.70 9.51
C SER A 197 10.03 -8.33 9.36
N PRO A 198 8.99 -7.59 8.92
CA PRO A 198 7.64 -8.14 8.78
C PRO A 198 7.50 -9.18 7.66
N TRP A 199 8.46 -9.24 6.71
CA TRP A 199 8.31 -10.03 5.48
C TRP A 199 8.32 -11.54 5.69
N GLY A 200 8.89 -12.01 6.79
CA GLY A 200 8.78 -13.40 7.24
C GLY A 200 7.33 -13.82 7.47
N VAL A 201 6.63 -13.06 8.31
CA VAL A 201 5.21 -13.30 8.65
C VAL A 201 4.30 -13.07 7.45
N PHE A 202 4.59 -12.04 6.65
CA PHE A 202 3.90 -11.77 5.39
C PHE A 202 3.92 -12.99 4.46
N ALA A 203 5.12 -13.50 4.18
CA ALA A 203 5.30 -14.62 3.27
C ALA A 203 4.64 -15.89 3.80
N GLU A 204 4.74 -16.17 5.10
CA GLU A 204 4.08 -17.31 5.73
C GLU A 204 2.56 -17.27 5.51
N LYS A 205 1.91 -16.18 5.93
CA LYS A 205 0.45 -16.00 5.80
C LYS A 205 -0.01 -15.97 4.34
N LEU A 206 0.73 -15.30 3.45
CA LEU A 206 0.40 -15.26 2.03
C LEU A 206 0.57 -16.62 1.37
N SER A 207 1.66 -17.34 1.68
CA SER A 207 1.90 -18.68 1.13
C SER A 207 0.82 -19.67 1.59
N ALA A 208 0.38 -19.59 2.85
CA ALA A 208 -0.68 -20.43 3.39
C ALA A 208 -2.04 -20.18 2.71
N SER A 209 -2.36 -18.92 2.38
CA SER A 209 -3.62 -18.57 1.71
C SER A 209 -3.60 -18.79 0.20
N THR A 210 -2.44 -18.70 -0.45
CA THR A 210 -2.30 -18.83 -1.91
C THR A 210 -1.85 -20.21 -2.37
N GLY A 211 -1.36 -21.07 -1.47
CA GLY A 211 -0.90 -22.42 -1.78
C GLY A 211 0.38 -22.48 -2.62
N VAL A 212 1.17 -21.40 -2.66
CA VAL A 212 2.44 -21.32 -3.38
C VAL A 212 3.54 -20.69 -2.51
N PRO A 213 4.83 -21.00 -2.74
CA PRO A 213 5.93 -20.35 -2.05
C PRO A 213 6.00 -18.85 -2.34
N VAL A 214 6.52 -18.08 -1.38
CA VAL A 214 6.75 -16.64 -1.52
C VAL A 214 8.25 -16.34 -1.47
N GLY A 215 8.72 -15.57 -2.46
CA GLY A 215 10.07 -15.04 -2.56
C GLY A 215 10.13 -13.57 -2.15
N ILE A 216 11.07 -13.23 -1.27
CA ILE A 216 11.28 -11.85 -0.80
C ILE A 216 12.63 -11.33 -1.27
N VAL A 217 12.61 -10.19 -1.97
CA VAL A 217 13.82 -9.44 -2.32
C VAL A 217 13.75 -8.11 -1.58
N ASN A 218 14.50 -7.94 -0.50
CA ASN A 218 14.38 -6.74 0.32
C ASN A 218 15.54 -5.78 0.12
N THR A 219 15.24 -4.55 -0.30
CA THR A 219 16.23 -3.49 -0.53
C THR A 219 16.11 -2.34 0.47
N ALA A 220 15.23 -2.44 1.47
CA ALA A 220 14.90 -1.34 2.36
C ALA A 220 16.10 -0.80 3.17
N TRP A 221 16.13 0.52 3.35
CA TRP A 221 17.20 1.26 4.01
C TRP A 221 16.71 2.15 5.15
N GLY A 222 17.13 1.85 6.39
CA GLY A 222 16.76 2.58 7.60
C GLY A 222 17.07 4.07 7.52
N GLY A 223 16.16 4.91 8.02
CA GLY A 223 16.30 6.36 8.02
C GLY A 223 16.11 7.06 6.66
N SER A 224 15.95 6.33 5.56
CA SER A 224 15.87 6.94 4.22
C SER A 224 14.57 7.74 4.00
N PRO A 225 14.63 9.06 3.74
CA PRO A 225 13.52 9.80 3.15
C PRO A 225 13.33 9.43 1.67
N LEU A 226 12.17 9.75 1.10
CA LEU A 226 11.87 9.48 -0.32
C LEU A 226 12.93 10.08 -1.27
N ALA A 227 13.46 11.26 -0.94
CA ALA A 227 14.51 11.92 -1.74
C ALA A 227 15.75 11.04 -2.00
N TRP A 228 16.12 10.14 -1.07
CA TRP A 228 17.26 9.23 -1.26
C TRP A 228 17.01 8.15 -2.32
N TRP A 229 15.74 7.92 -2.68
CA TRP A 229 15.34 6.96 -3.70
C TRP A 229 15.25 7.58 -5.09
N ALA A 230 15.50 8.88 -5.25
CA ALA A 230 15.55 9.51 -6.55
C ALA A 230 16.74 8.99 -7.38
N ASN A 231 16.56 8.84 -8.69
CA ASN A 231 17.60 8.29 -9.58
C ASN A 231 18.80 9.22 -9.77
N ASN A 232 18.66 10.50 -9.43
CA ASN A 232 19.71 11.52 -9.44
C ASN A 232 20.31 11.76 -8.04
N TRP A 233 19.83 11.08 -7.00
CA TRP A 233 20.42 11.18 -5.68
C TRP A 233 21.69 10.34 -5.57
N SER A 234 22.70 10.90 -4.91
CA SER A 234 23.97 10.22 -4.60
C SER A 234 24.25 10.34 -3.11
N PRO A 235 24.67 9.25 -2.45
CA PRO A 235 24.93 9.28 -1.02
C PRO A 235 26.16 10.10 -0.65
N THR A 236 26.10 10.72 0.52
CA THR A 236 27.23 11.29 1.24
C THR A 236 27.76 10.31 2.29
N SER A 237 28.88 10.64 2.95
CA SER A 237 29.56 9.73 3.90
C SER A 237 28.71 9.32 5.12
N ASN A 238 27.63 10.05 5.41
CA ASN A 238 26.78 9.85 6.59
C ASN A 238 25.38 9.31 6.23
N GLU A 239 25.20 8.73 5.04
CA GLU A 239 23.90 8.24 4.55
C GLU A 239 23.98 6.74 4.18
N ALA A 240 23.34 6.30 3.09
CA ALA A 240 23.47 4.94 2.58
C ALA A 240 24.83 4.71 1.88
N PRO A 241 25.38 3.49 1.84
CA PRO A 241 26.67 3.19 1.20
C PRO A 241 26.61 3.17 -0.33
N GLU A 242 25.41 3.16 -0.91
CA GLU A 242 25.17 3.21 -2.36
C GLU A 242 23.87 3.95 -2.67
N SER A 243 23.69 4.36 -3.94
CA SER A 243 22.40 4.90 -4.40
C SER A 243 21.28 3.88 -4.18
N LEU A 244 20.24 4.26 -3.42
CA LEU A 244 19.11 3.39 -3.11
C LEU A 244 18.25 3.09 -4.35
N PHE A 245 18.18 4.02 -5.30
CA PHE A 245 17.57 3.77 -6.59
C PHE A 245 18.30 2.66 -7.36
N ASN A 246 19.62 2.73 -7.45
CA ASN A 246 20.42 1.72 -8.14
C ASN A 246 20.35 0.36 -7.42
N ARG A 247 20.33 0.38 -6.07
CA ARG A 247 20.09 -0.80 -5.24
C ARG A 247 18.77 -1.50 -5.62
N LEU A 248 17.70 -0.73 -5.78
CA LEU A 248 16.38 -1.22 -6.16
C LEU A 248 16.37 -1.82 -7.58
N VAL A 249 16.91 -1.10 -8.56
CA VAL A 249 17.00 -1.56 -9.95
C VAL A 249 17.85 -2.82 -10.07
N LYS A 250 18.98 -2.89 -9.36
CA LYS A 250 19.85 -4.07 -9.30
C LYS A 250 19.11 -5.29 -8.77
N ALA A 251 18.36 -5.14 -7.68
CA ALA A 251 17.56 -6.22 -7.11
C ALA A 251 16.48 -6.71 -8.08
N ALA A 252 15.79 -5.79 -8.76
CA ALA A 252 14.80 -6.12 -9.79
C ALA A 252 15.42 -6.90 -10.96
N ASN A 253 16.57 -6.45 -11.46
CA ASN A 253 17.27 -7.12 -12.56
C ASN A 253 17.81 -8.50 -12.13
N ALA A 254 18.18 -8.67 -10.86
CA ALA A 254 18.76 -9.90 -10.34
C ALA A 254 17.75 -11.05 -10.17
N VAL A 255 16.44 -10.78 -10.19
CA VAL A 255 15.39 -11.82 -10.25
C VAL A 255 14.94 -12.14 -11.68
N GLY A 256 15.64 -11.60 -12.69
CA GLY A 256 15.32 -11.80 -14.10
C GLY A 256 14.33 -10.76 -14.63
N ASN A 257 14.04 -10.84 -15.93
CA ASN A 257 13.23 -9.87 -16.67
C ASN A 257 11.81 -9.73 -16.09
N CYS A 258 11.63 -8.76 -15.19
CA CYS A 258 10.40 -8.54 -14.42
C CYS A 258 9.94 -9.78 -13.64
N GLY A 259 10.89 -10.54 -13.06
CA GLY A 259 10.65 -11.78 -12.34
C GLY A 259 10.01 -11.61 -10.94
N PHE A 260 9.12 -10.64 -10.78
CA PHE A 260 8.44 -10.31 -9.52
C PHE A 260 7.05 -9.74 -9.78
N LYS A 261 6.12 -9.94 -8.84
CA LYS A 261 4.71 -9.56 -8.97
C LYS A 261 4.49 -8.06 -8.76
N ALA A 262 5.11 -7.50 -7.72
CA ALA A 262 4.89 -6.13 -7.27
C ALA A 262 6.08 -5.59 -6.47
N VAL A 263 6.14 -4.26 -6.39
CA VAL A 263 6.93 -3.55 -5.39
C VAL A 263 6.05 -3.29 -4.17
N LEU A 264 6.49 -3.70 -2.98
CA LEU A 264 5.85 -3.34 -1.71
C LEU A 264 6.68 -2.22 -1.08
N TRP A 265 6.06 -1.04 -0.97
CA TRP A 265 6.71 0.19 -0.52
C TRP A 265 6.23 0.57 0.88
N HIS A 266 7.16 0.65 1.83
CA HIS A 266 6.88 1.11 3.20
C HIS A 266 7.91 2.16 3.63
N GLN A 267 7.55 3.43 3.40
CA GLN A 267 8.38 4.59 3.69
C GLN A 267 7.50 5.81 3.89
N GLY A 268 7.87 6.67 4.85
CA GLY A 268 7.20 7.94 5.09
C GLY A 268 7.57 8.59 6.42
N GLU A 269 8.01 7.81 7.41
CA GLU A 269 8.34 8.33 8.74
C GLU A 269 9.50 9.34 8.72
N SER A 270 10.46 9.21 7.79
CA SER A 270 11.56 10.19 7.66
C SER A 270 11.14 11.51 6.99
N ASP A 271 10.01 11.52 6.28
CA ASP A 271 9.46 12.69 5.59
C ASP A 271 8.40 13.42 6.43
N ALA A 272 7.78 12.74 7.40
CA ALA A 272 6.79 13.32 8.27
C ALA A 272 7.36 14.46 9.17
N PRO A 273 8.37 14.27 10.03
CA PRO A 273 8.71 15.29 11.04
C PRO A 273 9.56 16.46 10.53
N ASN A 274 10.35 16.28 9.46
CA ASN A 274 11.48 17.17 9.15
C ASN A 274 11.42 17.86 7.76
N ASN A 275 10.30 17.78 7.03
CA ASN A 275 10.14 18.40 5.70
C ASN A 275 11.23 18.04 4.66
N HIS A 276 11.91 16.89 4.76
CA HIS A 276 12.95 16.47 3.80
C HIS A 276 12.42 16.43 2.36
N THR A 277 11.22 15.87 2.20
CA THR A 277 10.41 16.03 0.99
C THR A 277 9.27 16.98 1.33
N PRO A 278 9.05 18.06 0.56
CA PRO A 278 7.85 18.86 0.73
C PRO A 278 6.62 17.96 0.72
N LYS A 279 5.75 18.11 1.73
CA LYS A 279 4.53 17.30 1.88
C LYS A 279 3.65 17.33 0.61
N THR A 280 3.82 18.40 -0.18
CA THR A 280 3.16 18.68 -1.44
C THR A 280 3.70 17.91 -2.64
N THR A 281 4.88 17.28 -2.54
CA THR A 281 5.51 16.58 -3.66
C THR A 281 5.67 15.08 -3.44
N TYR A 282 5.50 14.55 -2.22
CA TYR A 282 5.73 13.13 -1.92
C TYR A 282 5.09 12.17 -2.94
N GLY A 283 3.80 12.36 -3.25
CA GLY A 283 3.11 11.51 -4.22
C GLY A 283 3.62 11.66 -5.65
N ALA A 284 3.99 12.88 -6.06
CA ALA A 284 4.59 13.15 -7.36
C ALA A 284 6.00 12.55 -7.47
N ASP A 285 6.80 12.65 -6.41
CA ASP A 285 8.16 12.11 -6.33
C ASP A 285 8.15 10.58 -6.33
N LEU A 286 7.21 9.95 -5.63
CA LEU A 286 7.02 8.49 -5.66
C LEU A 286 6.57 8.01 -7.05
N MET A 287 5.71 8.77 -7.72
CA MET A 287 5.35 8.51 -9.11
C MET A 287 6.56 8.63 -10.05
N GLN A 288 7.39 9.65 -9.86
CA GLN A 288 8.61 9.82 -10.65
C GLN A 288 9.62 8.70 -10.38
N LEU A 289 9.76 8.25 -9.13
CA LEU A 289 10.53 7.06 -8.76
C LEU A 289 10.05 5.83 -9.53
N ALA A 290 8.75 5.54 -9.52
CA ALA A 290 8.20 4.38 -10.23
C ALA A 290 8.38 4.48 -11.76
N ARG A 291 8.25 5.68 -12.35
CA ARG A 291 8.56 5.92 -13.78
C ARG A 291 10.03 5.68 -14.09
N ASN A 292 10.93 6.21 -13.26
CA ASN A 292 12.37 6.01 -13.42
C ASN A 292 12.73 4.53 -13.28
N PHE A 293 12.14 3.83 -12.32
CA PHE A 293 12.31 2.40 -12.12
C PHE A 293 11.87 1.60 -13.36
N ARG A 294 10.70 1.90 -13.92
CA ARG A 294 10.24 1.31 -15.18
C ARG A 294 11.26 1.52 -16.29
N ASN A 295 11.76 2.74 -16.47
CA ASN A 295 12.67 3.08 -17.56
C ASN A 295 14.10 2.52 -17.40
N GLN A 296 14.53 2.19 -16.19
CA GLN A 296 15.91 1.75 -15.90
C GLN A 296 16.03 0.27 -15.56
N THR A 297 14.92 -0.43 -15.34
CA THR A 297 14.91 -1.89 -15.20
C THR A 297 15.02 -2.58 -16.56
N GLN A 298 15.69 -3.74 -16.58
CA GLN A 298 15.77 -4.57 -17.77
C GLN A 298 14.36 -5.01 -18.19
N GLY A 299 14.02 -4.78 -19.45
CA GLY A 299 12.71 -5.12 -20.02
C GLY A 299 11.60 -4.11 -19.75
N ASN A 300 11.93 -2.93 -19.24
CA ASN A 300 10.98 -1.85 -18.95
C ASN A 300 9.86 -2.29 -17.99
N CYS A 301 10.23 -2.87 -16.85
CA CYS A 301 9.27 -3.49 -15.95
C CYS A 301 8.25 -2.49 -15.43
N ASP A 302 6.97 -2.82 -15.59
CA ASP A 302 5.86 -2.01 -15.09
C ASP A 302 5.04 -2.75 -14.01
N PRO A 303 5.67 -3.06 -12.85
CA PRO A 303 4.98 -3.76 -11.78
C PRO A 303 3.97 -2.84 -11.10
N ALA A 304 2.99 -3.45 -10.41
CA ALA A 304 2.21 -2.71 -9.45
C ALA A 304 3.09 -2.30 -8.25
N TRP A 305 2.88 -1.09 -7.73
CA TRP A 305 3.48 -0.58 -6.51
C TRP A 305 2.42 -0.49 -5.42
N MET A 306 2.51 -1.36 -4.41
CA MET A 306 1.60 -1.31 -3.26
C MET A 306 2.21 -0.46 -2.16
N ILE A 307 1.53 0.63 -1.79
CA ILE A 307 2.08 1.72 -0.98
C ILE A 307 1.45 1.70 0.41
N ALA A 308 2.22 1.40 1.45
CA ALA A 308 1.73 1.50 2.82
C ALA A 308 1.32 2.93 3.18
N LYS A 309 0.30 3.07 4.02
CA LYS A 309 -0.07 4.34 4.64
C LYS A 309 0.73 4.47 5.94
N VAL A 310 1.74 5.33 5.91
CA VAL A 310 2.71 5.46 6.99
C VAL A 310 3.17 6.90 7.13
N ALA A 311 3.10 7.42 8.35
CA ALA A 311 3.68 8.71 8.71
C ALA A 311 4.09 8.75 10.19
N TRP A 312 4.09 7.63 10.90
CA TRP A 312 4.31 7.58 12.34
C TRP A 312 5.58 8.31 12.78
N VAL A 313 5.42 9.28 13.67
CA VAL A 313 6.50 9.89 14.43
C VAL A 313 6.25 9.71 15.92
N PRO A 314 7.22 9.27 16.74
CA PRO A 314 7.03 9.17 18.18
C PRO A 314 6.73 10.51 18.83
N GLU A 315 5.85 10.53 19.83
CA GLU A 315 5.59 11.75 20.60
C GLU A 315 6.81 12.26 21.34
N SER A 316 7.79 11.42 21.70
CA SER A 316 9.04 11.86 22.35
C SER A 316 9.85 12.86 21.51
N THR A 317 9.57 12.94 20.21
CA THR A 317 10.18 13.93 19.31
C THR A 317 9.45 15.30 19.33
N TRP A 318 8.29 15.38 19.98
CA TRP A 318 7.45 16.58 20.04
C TRP A 318 7.16 16.96 21.50
N THR A 319 7.22 18.24 21.82
CA THR A 319 6.69 18.72 23.11
C THR A 319 5.16 18.63 23.09
N SER A 320 4.51 18.58 24.26
CA SER A 320 3.03 18.56 24.35
C SER A 320 2.37 19.73 23.62
N ALA A 321 3.05 20.88 23.53
CA ALA A 321 2.60 22.05 22.78
C ALA A 321 2.60 21.87 21.25
N LEU A 322 3.29 20.84 20.72
CA LEU A 322 3.45 20.59 19.28
C LEU A 322 2.69 19.36 18.76
N LEU A 323 1.94 18.66 19.62
CA LEU A 323 1.12 17.51 19.22
C LEU A 323 0.10 17.83 18.11
N PRO A 324 -0.59 19.00 18.09
CA PRO A 324 -1.46 19.35 16.97
C PRO A 324 -0.70 19.44 15.63
N GLN A 325 0.51 19.99 15.64
CA GLN A 325 1.38 20.09 14.47
C GLN A 325 1.85 18.70 13.98
N LYS A 326 2.11 17.76 14.90
CA LYS A 326 2.39 16.35 14.57
C LYS A 326 1.23 15.75 13.76
N PHE A 327 0.01 15.78 14.31
CA PHE A 327 -1.14 15.15 13.64
C PHE A 327 -1.46 15.81 12.28
N ALA A 328 -1.39 17.13 12.19
CA ALA A 328 -1.57 17.84 10.92
C ALA A 328 -0.52 17.42 9.88
N THR A 329 0.71 17.22 10.31
CA THR A 329 1.83 16.80 9.47
C THR A 329 1.67 15.37 8.97
N GLU A 330 1.34 14.44 9.85
CA GLU A 330 1.08 13.04 9.50
C GLU A 330 -0.12 12.95 8.55
N MET A 331 -1.19 13.68 8.83
CA MET A 331 -2.39 13.72 8.00
C MET A 331 -2.05 14.16 6.57
N ASN A 332 -1.29 15.23 6.41
CA ASN A 332 -0.91 15.73 5.08
C ASN A 332 -0.04 14.74 4.29
N HIS A 333 0.91 14.09 4.96
CA HIS A 333 1.73 13.05 4.34
C HIS A 333 0.87 11.85 3.87
N ARG A 334 -0.03 11.38 4.74
CA ARG A 334 -0.95 10.28 4.46
C ARG A 334 -1.94 10.59 3.34
N ARG A 335 -2.34 11.86 3.18
CA ARG A 335 -3.09 12.31 2.00
C ARG A 335 -2.29 12.13 0.71
N GLY A 336 -1.01 12.48 0.69
CA GLY A 336 -0.11 12.26 -0.45
C GLY A 336 0.04 10.78 -0.84
N LEU A 337 0.18 9.89 0.16
CA LEU A 337 0.19 8.44 -0.05
C LEU A 337 -1.14 7.92 -0.62
N THR A 338 -2.26 8.37 -0.05
CA THR A 338 -3.62 8.00 -0.49
C THR A 338 -3.89 8.47 -1.91
N PHE A 339 -3.45 9.67 -2.27
CA PHE A 339 -3.55 10.20 -3.63
C PHE A 339 -2.81 9.30 -4.62
N THR A 340 -1.56 8.97 -4.32
CA THR A 340 -0.73 8.14 -5.19
C THR A 340 -1.37 6.78 -5.41
N ALA A 341 -1.89 6.15 -4.36
CA ALA A 341 -2.59 4.87 -4.42
C ALA A 341 -3.92 4.91 -5.21
N LYS A 342 -4.59 6.06 -5.28
CA LYS A 342 -5.85 6.25 -6.03
C LYS A 342 -5.65 6.72 -7.47
N ARG A 343 -4.42 7.10 -7.85
CA ARG A 343 -4.10 7.57 -9.19
C ARG A 343 -4.11 6.40 -10.18
N ASN A 344 -4.98 6.47 -11.19
CA ASN A 344 -5.09 5.45 -12.23
C ASN A 344 -5.31 6.10 -13.60
N TYR A 345 -4.25 6.68 -14.18
CA TYR A 345 -4.27 7.25 -15.52
C TYR A 345 -3.55 6.36 -16.53
N PRO A 346 -3.98 6.34 -17.80
CA PRO A 346 -3.26 5.65 -18.86
C PRO A 346 -1.80 6.11 -18.93
N GLY A 347 -0.86 5.16 -18.91
CA GLY A 347 0.58 5.42 -19.01
C GLY A 347 1.30 5.68 -17.67
N ASP A 348 0.57 6.00 -16.60
CA ASP A 348 1.16 6.16 -15.27
C ASP A 348 1.56 4.82 -14.64
N PRO A 349 2.49 4.83 -13.67
CA PRO A 349 2.75 3.65 -12.84
C PRO A 349 1.48 3.19 -12.13
N LYS A 350 1.29 1.88 -12.05
CA LYS A 350 0.16 1.29 -11.35
C LYS A 350 0.41 1.29 -9.85
N PHE A 351 -0.27 2.15 -9.11
CA PHE A 351 -0.25 2.12 -7.65
C PHE A 351 -1.44 1.36 -7.07
N LEU A 352 -1.22 0.73 -5.93
CA LEU A 352 -2.22 0.02 -5.12
C LEU A 352 -2.11 0.50 -3.68
N GLU A 353 -3.23 0.59 -2.97
CA GLU A 353 -3.21 0.90 -1.55
C GLU A 353 -2.62 -0.27 -0.75
N GLY A 354 -1.61 0.00 0.06
CA GLY A 354 -1.01 -0.89 1.05
C GLY A 354 -1.58 -0.67 2.45
N PRO A 355 -1.14 -1.46 3.44
CA PRO A 355 -1.69 -1.41 4.79
C PRO A 355 -1.40 -0.08 5.51
N ASP A 356 -2.29 0.28 6.44
CA ASP A 356 -2.05 1.36 7.38
C ASP A 356 -1.26 0.83 8.59
N SER A 357 0.02 1.17 8.67
CA SER A 357 0.88 0.71 9.76
C SER A 357 0.87 1.66 10.98
N ASP A 358 0.26 2.84 10.85
CA ASP A 358 0.21 3.81 11.94
C ASP A 358 -0.86 3.45 12.97
N ILE A 359 -1.71 2.45 12.72
CA ILE A 359 -2.63 1.88 13.72
C ILE A 359 -1.90 0.96 14.72
N LEU A 360 -0.68 0.55 14.42
CA LEU A 360 0.16 -0.31 15.26
C LEU A 360 1.01 0.56 16.18
N THR A 361 0.44 1.03 17.28
CA THR A 361 1.07 2.08 18.10
C THR A 361 1.63 1.58 19.43
N TRP A 362 2.58 2.38 19.97
CA TRP A 362 3.06 2.32 21.37
C TRP A 362 3.59 0.96 21.83
N ALA A 363 3.77 0.78 23.15
CA ALA A 363 4.39 -0.40 23.75
C ALA A 363 3.76 -1.73 23.33
N LYS A 364 2.48 -1.73 22.92
CA LYS A 364 1.80 -2.92 22.42
C LYS A 364 2.44 -3.44 21.14
N TYR A 365 2.70 -2.57 20.16
CA TYR A 365 3.21 -2.98 18.85
C TYR A 365 4.60 -2.43 18.51
N ARG A 366 5.11 -1.45 19.26
CA ARG A 366 6.39 -0.77 19.05
C ARG A 366 7.22 -0.89 20.32
N TYR A 367 8.54 -1.01 20.18
CA TYR A 367 9.41 -1.20 21.33
C TYR A 367 10.08 0.10 21.78
N TYR A 368 10.35 0.18 23.07
CA TYR A 368 11.28 1.15 23.64
C TYR A 368 12.70 0.66 23.40
N ASP A 369 13.53 1.46 22.74
CA ASP A 369 14.93 1.15 22.48
C ASP A 369 15.77 1.61 23.69
N PRO A 370 16.43 0.72 24.44
CA PRO A 370 17.16 1.12 25.64
C PRO A 370 18.43 1.95 25.37
N ASP A 371 18.83 2.13 24.11
CA ASP A 371 19.96 2.99 23.76
C ASP A 371 19.67 4.47 24.13
N PRO A 372 20.43 5.07 25.07
CA PRO A 372 20.23 6.45 25.49
C PRO A 372 20.50 7.48 24.38
N ASN A 373 21.18 7.10 23.28
CA ASN A 373 21.40 7.95 22.12
C ASN A 373 20.30 7.80 21.05
N ASN A 374 19.34 6.90 21.26
CA ASN A 374 18.24 6.68 20.34
C ASN A 374 17.04 7.57 20.70
N TYR A 375 16.93 8.70 20.00
CA TYR A 375 15.82 9.65 20.13
C TYR A 375 14.49 9.14 19.54
N ASN A 376 14.51 8.00 18.84
CA ASN A 376 13.39 7.43 18.10
C ASN A 376 12.67 6.31 18.89
N GLN A 377 12.47 6.52 20.19
CA GLN A 377 11.73 5.62 21.06
C GLN A 377 10.34 5.30 20.49
N TYR A 378 9.90 4.05 20.51
CA TYR A 378 8.61 3.63 19.93
C TYR A 378 8.43 3.96 18.43
N THR A 379 9.52 4.11 17.66
CA THR A 379 9.43 4.21 16.19
C THR A 379 9.29 2.84 15.54
N HIS A 380 9.98 1.83 16.07
CA HIS A 380 10.11 0.53 15.41
C HIS A 380 9.24 -0.53 16.07
N PHE A 381 8.83 -1.52 15.28
CA PHE A 381 7.94 -2.57 15.73
C PHE A 381 8.60 -3.56 16.69
N ASN A 382 7.87 -3.95 17.73
CA ASN A 382 8.21 -5.10 18.56
C ASN A 382 7.76 -6.41 17.89
N GLU A 383 7.84 -7.55 18.58
CA GLU A 383 7.38 -8.84 18.05
C GLU A 383 5.90 -8.84 17.63
N ALA A 384 5.01 -8.32 18.48
CA ALA A 384 3.60 -8.22 18.17
C ALA A 384 3.36 -7.30 16.97
N GLY A 385 4.11 -6.20 16.88
CA GLY A 385 4.06 -5.25 15.76
C GLY A 385 4.47 -5.87 14.44
N ILE A 386 5.56 -6.64 14.37
CA ILE A 386 5.95 -7.28 13.09
C ILE A 386 4.98 -8.39 12.68
N LYS A 387 4.38 -9.10 13.64
CA LYS A 387 3.36 -10.12 13.37
C LYS A 387 2.11 -9.47 12.78
N ALA A 388 1.64 -8.39 13.41
CA ALA A 388 0.52 -7.61 12.90
C ALA A 388 0.86 -7.01 11.53
N HIS A 389 1.98 -6.29 11.40
CA HIS A 389 2.40 -5.63 10.17
C HIS A 389 2.54 -6.61 8.98
N GLY A 390 3.20 -7.76 9.17
CA GLY A 390 3.27 -8.80 8.15
C GLY A 390 1.91 -9.39 7.79
N GLY A 391 1.02 -9.58 8.77
CA GLY A 391 -0.36 -10.01 8.55
C GLY A 391 -1.20 -9.01 7.75
N LEU A 392 -1.04 -7.71 8.03
CA LEU A 392 -1.66 -6.64 7.27
C LEU A 392 -1.23 -6.69 5.79
N TRP A 393 0.07 -6.77 5.52
CA TRP A 393 0.57 -6.93 4.15
C TRP A 393 0.02 -8.18 3.47
N ALA A 394 -0.04 -9.32 4.17
CA ALA A 394 -0.51 -10.57 3.59
C ALA A 394 -1.99 -10.51 3.21
N SER A 395 -2.80 -9.87 4.06
CA SER A 395 -4.22 -9.59 3.78
C SER A 395 -4.36 -8.71 2.53
N TYR A 396 -3.62 -7.60 2.47
CA TYR A 396 -3.70 -6.63 1.38
C TYR A 396 -3.30 -7.24 0.03
N VAL A 397 -2.17 -7.96 0.00
CA VAL A 397 -1.68 -8.64 -1.20
C VAL A 397 -2.57 -9.81 -1.58
N GLY A 398 -3.02 -10.63 -0.61
CA GLY A 398 -3.89 -11.78 -0.85
C GLY A 398 -5.20 -11.39 -1.53
N GLN A 399 -5.86 -10.32 -1.05
CA GLN A 399 -7.08 -9.78 -1.67
C GLN A 399 -6.84 -9.33 -3.11
N TRP A 400 -5.72 -8.63 -3.35
CA TRP A 400 -5.36 -8.20 -4.70
C TRP A 400 -5.16 -9.40 -5.64
N LEU A 401 -4.47 -10.44 -5.19
CA LEU A 401 -4.25 -11.65 -5.99
C LEU A 401 -5.56 -12.40 -6.29
N ASN A 402 -6.53 -12.39 -5.38
CA ASN A 402 -7.83 -13.03 -5.57
C ASN A 402 -8.76 -12.27 -6.53
N GLY A 403 -8.33 -11.13 -7.08
CA GLY A 403 -9.15 -10.35 -8.02
C GLY A 403 -10.31 -9.62 -7.35
N THR A 404 -10.34 -9.57 -6.02
CA THR A 404 -11.26 -8.72 -5.27
C THR A 404 -10.82 -7.27 -5.50
N VAL A 405 -11.35 -6.66 -6.56
CA VAL A 405 -11.11 -5.24 -6.87
C VAL A 405 -11.59 -4.43 -5.69
N ARG A 406 -10.69 -3.64 -5.10
CA ARG A 406 -11.03 -2.66 -4.08
C ARG A 406 -11.90 -1.58 -4.69
N THR A 407 -13.20 -1.74 -4.59
CA THR A 407 -14.15 -0.63 -4.68
C THR A 407 -14.46 -0.16 -3.25
N PRO A 408 -14.67 1.14 -3.01
CA PRO A 408 -15.06 1.69 -1.70
C PRO A 408 -16.34 1.09 -1.09
N THR A 409 -17.00 0.13 -1.75
CA THR A 409 -18.37 -0.34 -1.49
C THR A 409 -18.48 -1.76 -0.95
N ASN A 410 -17.40 -2.57 -0.94
CA ASN A 410 -17.49 -3.99 -0.59
C ASN A 410 -16.73 -4.34 0.70
N LYS A 411 -17.44 -4.31 1.85
CA LYS A 411 -17.15 -4.89 3.20
C LYS A 411 -15.68 -4.91 3.72
N PRO A 412 -15.46 -4.67 5.03
CA PRO A 412 -14.13 -4.72 5.63
C PRO A 412 -13.64 -6.16 5.85
N GLU A 413 -13.21 -6.82 4.77
CA GLU A 413 -12.20 -7.89 4.85
C GLU A 413 -10.78 -7.29 4.88
N TYR A 414 -10.65 -5.96 4.83
CA TYR A 414 -9.41 -5.20 4.64
C TYR A 414 -8.36 -5.41 5.73
N LEU A 415 -8.79 -5.66 6.96
CA LEU A 415 -7.92 -6.05 8.06
C LEU A 415 -8.37 -7.42 8.48
N ASN A 416 -7.46 -8.39 8.53
CA ASN A 416 -7.69 -9.52 9.40
C ASN A 416 -7.77 -8.95 10.81
N PHE A 417 -8.98 -8.66 11.30
CA PHE A 417 -9.21 -8.02 12.59
C PHE A 417 -8.57 -8.80 13.75
N ALA A 418 -8.23 -10.08 13.53
CA ALA A 418 -7.44 -10.86 14.46
C ALA A 418 -6.02 -10.28 14.69
N ASP A 419 -5.44 -9.62 13.69
CA ASP A 419 -4.09 -9.04 13.77
C ASP A 419 -4.09 -7.66 14.50
N VAL A 420 -5.22 -6.93 14.51
CA VAL A 420 -5.40 -5.64 15.23
C VAL A 420 -6.82 -5.54 15.84
N PRO A 421 -7.08 -6.17 16.99
CA PRO A 421 -8.42 -6.23 17.59
C PRO A 421 -8.96 -4.85 18.02
N GLU A 422 -8.09 -3.92 18.41
CA GLU A 422 -8.49 -2.55 18.79
C GLU A 422 -9.16 -1.81 17.63
N TYR A 423 -8.62 -1.98 16.42
CA TYR A 423 -9.20 -1.33 15.24
C TYR A 423 -10.59 -1.86 14.94
N LYS A 424 -10.81 -3.17 15.12
CA LYS A 424 -12.14 -3.78 15.00
C LYS A 424 -13.11 -3.19 16.02
N GLN A 425 -12.65 -3.06 17.25
CA GLN A 425 -13.47 -2.53 18.33
C GLN A 425 -13.91 -1.09 18.02
N VAL A 426 -12.98 -0.25 17.55
CA VAL A 426 -13.29 1.12 17.11
C VAL A 426 -14.28 1.11 15.94
N TRP A 427 -14.09 0.21 14.99
CA TRP A 427 -14.98 0.06 13.83
C TRP A 427 -16.41 -0.26 14.27
N ASP A 428 -16.57 -1.24 15.14
CA ASP A 428 -17.87 -1.66 15.68
C ASP A 428 -18.50 -0.53 16.51
N ASP A 429 -17.71 0.16 17.35
CA ASP A 429 -18.19 1.25 18.20
C ASP A 429 -18.64 2.47 17.37
N PHE A 430 -17.99 2.76 16.23
CA PHE A 430 -18.47 3.77 15.26
C PHE A 430 -19.82 3.38 14.65
N LYS A 431 -19.99 2.11 14.29
CA LYS A 431 -21.27 1.64 13.73
C LYS A 431 -22.39 1.68 14.77
N THR A 432 -22.13 1.19 15.96
CA THR A 432 -23.16 1.09 17.02
C THR A 432 -23.48 2.45 17.63
N THR A 433 -22.46 3.27 17.92
CA THR A 433 -22.65 4.56 18.61
C THR A 433 -23.03 5.68 17.65
N LEU A 434 -22.34 5.83 16.52
CA LEU A 434 -22.64 6.89 15.55
C LEU A 434 -23.70 6.47 14.52
N GLY A 435 -23.87 5.17 14.26
CA GLY A 435 -24.74 4.70 13.17
C GLY A 435 -24.07 4.80 11.79
N ARG A 436 -22.74 4.81 11.75
CA ARG A 436 -21.97 4.81 10.49
C ARG A 436 -22.13 3.48 9.74
N SER A 437 -22.11 3.56 8.42
CA SER A 437 -21.92 2.44 7.50
C SER A 437 -20.45 2.05 7.38
N ASP A 438 -20.19 0.88 6.79
CA ASP A 438 -18.81 0.43 6.53
C ASP A 438 -18.08 1.37 5.54
N ALA A 439 -18.79 1.95 4.58
CA ALA A 439 -18.24 2.91 3.64
C ALA A 439 -17.82 4.22 4.32
N GLU A 440 -18.60 4.69 5.29
CA GLU A 440 -18.27 5.88 6.10
C GLU A 440 -17.04 5.63 6.98
N ASN A 441 -16.95 4.47 7.63
CA ASN A 441 -15.76 4.11 8.40
C ASN A 441 -14.51 4.01 7.51
N LEU A 442 -14.64 3.45 6.30
CA LEU A 442 -13.53 3.36 5.35
C LEU A 442 -13.08 4.75 4.86
N ALA A 443 -14.02 5.68 4.67
CA ALA A 443 -13.71 7.05 4.27
C ALA A 443 -13.00 7.83 5.39
N ASP A 444 -13.25 7.52 6.66
CA ASP A 444 -12.64 8.19 7.82
C ASP A 444 -11.45 7.40 8.40
N ALA A 445 -10.44 7.16 7.56
CA ALA A 445 -9.23 6.45 7.99
C ALA A 445 -8.50 7.15 9.15
N GLU A 446 -8.55 8.48 9.22
CA GLU A 446 -7.88 9.25 10.27
C GLU A 446 -8.61 9.19 11.61
N GLY A 447 -9.95 9.28 11.62
CA GLY A 447 -10.75 9.06 12.82
C GLY A 447 -10.61 7.63 13.35
N MET A 448 -10.62 6.65 12.45
CA MET A 448 -10.37 5.24 12.79
C MET A 448 -8.99 5.05 13.43
N ARG A 449 -7.94 5.63 12.83
CA ARG A 449 -6.57 5.59 13.36
C ARG A 449 -6.47 6.25 14.73
N TYR A 450 -7.00 7.47 14.87
CA TYR A 450 -6.94 8.24 16.11
C TYR A 450 -7.53 7.46 17.28
N TRP A 451 -8.75 6.93 17.13
CA TRP A 451 -9.38 6.18 18.20
C TRP A 451 -8.70 4.84 18.47
N THR A 452 -8.16 4.19 17.43
CA THR A 452 -7.37 2.97 17.61
C THR A 452 -6.13 3.24 18.46
N GLU A 453 -5.45 4.37 18.24
CA GLU A 453 -4.33 4.80 19.05
C GLU A 453 -4.76 5.08 20.51
N ILE A 454 -5.84 5.83 20.73
CA ILE A 454 -6.36 6.11 22.09
C ILE A 454 -6.68 4.82 22.86
N ILE A 455 -7.38 3.88 22.21
CA ILE A 455 -7.74 2.59 22.81
C ILE A 455 -6.49 1.76 23.10
N THR A 456 -5.57 1.66 22.14
CA THR A 456 -4.33 0.87 22.29
C THR A 456 -3.45 1.39 23.43
N ASN A 457 -3.43 2.71 23.62
CA ASN A 457 -2.55 3.35 24.61
C ASN A 457 -3.12 3.38 26.02
N GLY A 458 -4.40 3.03 26.18
CA GLY A 458 -5.07 3.16 27.47
C GLY A 458 -5.32 4.60 27.90
N ARG A 459 -5.33 5.58 26.98
CA ARG A 459 -5.51 7.00 27.32
C ARG A 459 -6.96 7.29 27.69
N ILE A 460 -7.15 8.01 28.79
CA ILE A 460 -8.47 8.46 29.26
C ILE A 460 -8.38 9.95 29.56
N SER A 461 -9.29 10.75 29.00
CA SER A 461 -9.33 12.18 29.28
C SER A 461 -9.83 12.44 30.71
N SER A 462 -9.36 13.53 31.33
CA SER A 462 -9.88 13.97 32.64
C SER A 462 -11.39 14.19 32.62
N LYS A 463 -11.92 14.73 31.51
CA LYS A 463 -13.36 14.91 31.26
C LYS A 463 -14.12 13.58 31.34
N CYS A 464 -13.58 12.50 30.79
CA CYS A 464 -14.16 11.16 30.88
C CYS A 464 -14.13 10.60 32.31
N ILE A 465 -13.01 10.79 33.02
CA ILE A 465 -12.86 10.35 34.41
C ILE A 465 -13.92 11.05 35.28
N SER A 466 -14.09 12.36 35.14
CA SER A 466 -15.13 13.13 35.85
C SER A 466 -16.56 12.66 35.52
N ALA A 467 -16.77 12.10 34.33
CA ALA A 467 -18.04 11.50 33.91
C ALA A 467 -18.19 10.01 34.30
N GLY A 468 -17.29 9.47 35.15
CA GLY A 468 -17.31 8.09 35.61
C GLY A 468 -16.93 7.06 34.54
N LYS A 469 -16.22 7.47 33.48
CA LYS A 469 -15.78 6.60 32.39
C LYS A 469 -14.32 6.22 32.60
N ASN A 470 -14.12 5.07 33.25
CA ASN A 470 -12.82 4.63 33.75
C ASN A 470 -12.08 3.68 32.81
N THR A 471 -12.64 3.37 31.64
CA THR A 471 -11.94 2.61 30.60
C THR A 471 -11.81 3.45 29.33
N PRO A 472 -10.78 3.23 28.50
CA PRO A 472 -10.63 3.92 27.21
C PRO A 472 -11.85 3.73 26.32
N ARG A 473 -12.45 2.53 26.32
CA ARG A 473 -13.65 2.23 25.55
C ARG A 473 -14.87 3.01 26.04
N ASP A 474 -15.11 3.04 27.35
CA ASP A 474 -16.23 3.79 27.91
C ASP A 474 -16.07 5.29 27.66
N CYS A 475 -14.83 5.79 27.73
CA CYS A 475 -14.52 7.17 27.40
C CYS A 475 -14.78 7.48 25.92
N MET A 476 -14.34 6.60 25.01
CA MET A 476 -14.63 6.71 23.58
C MET A 476 -16.14 6.72 23.32
N ASN A 477 -16.87 5.72 23.80
CA ASN A 477 -18.31 5.63 23.58
C ASN A 477 -19.06 6.82 24.19
N TYR A 478 -18.60 7.35 25.33
CA TYR A 478 -19.12 8.60 25.90
C TYR A 478 -18.89 9.79 24.97
N ILE A 479 -17.65 10.00 24.50
CA ILE A 479 -17.32 11.10 23.60
C ILE A 479 -18.10 10.99 22.29
N LEU A 480 -18.19 9.80 21.71
CA LEU A 480 -18.97 9.57 20.48
C LEU A 480 -20.46 9.80 20.70
N SER A 481 -21.01 9.35 21.82
CA SER A 481 -22.44 9.49 22.15
C SER A 481 -22.86 10.94 22.30
N TYR A 482 -21.96 11.85 22.69
CA TYR A 482 -22.21 13.28 22.80
C TYR A 482 -21.51 14.12 21.74
N SER A 483 -20.98 13.46 20.70
CA SER A 483 -20.22 14.14 19.65
C SER A 483 -21.12 15.02 18.78
N PRO A 484 -20.54 16.07 18.16
CA PRO A 484 -21.22 16.89 17.15
C PRO A 484 -21.77 16.06 15.98
N GLU A 485 -21.05 15.04 15.51
CA GLU A 485 -21.56 14.14 14.47
C GLU A 485 -22.81 13.39 14.92
N LYS A 486 -22.83 12.89 16.16
CA LYS A 486 -24.02 12.22 16.71
C LYS A 486 -25.21 13.18 16.76
N ALA A 487 -25.01 14.43 17.16
CA ALA A 487 -26.06 15.45 17.15
C ALA A 487 -26.63 15.68 15.75
N VAL A 488 -25.77 15.79 14.73
CA VAL A 488 -26.16 15.94 13.32
C VAL A 488 -26.96 14.74 12.83
N ARG A 489 -26.51 13.52 13.14
CA ARG A 489 -27.23 12.30 12.76
C ARG A 489 -28.59 12.18 13.45
N LEU A 490 -28.70 12.61 14.71
CA LEU A 490 -29.99 12.67 15.42
C LEU A 490 -30.92 13.71 14.77
N ALA A 491 -30.39 14.85 14.32
CA ALA A 491 -31.18 15.86 13.60
C ALA A 491 -31.72 15.30 12.27
N PHE A 492 -30.89 14.59 11.49
CA PHE A 492 -31.34 13.93 10.26
C PHE A 492 -32.33 12.79 10.53
N ALA A 493 -32.14 12.00 11.58
CA ALA A 493 -33.09 10.96 11.97
C ALA A 493 -34.46 11.56 12.32
N GLN A 494 -34.47 12.70 13.02
CA GLN A 494 -35.70 13.45 13.33
C GLN A 494 -36.33 14.03 12.06
N LEU A 495 -35.55 14.58 11.13
CA LEU A 495 -36.05 15.09 9.85
C LEU A 495 -36.66 13.98 8.99
N LYS A 496 -36.07 12.78 8.97
CA LYS A 496 -36.55 11.62 8.20
C LYS A 496 -37.96 11.18 8.59
N LEU A 497 -38.38 11.40 9.84
CA LEU A 497 -39.76 11.14 10.26
C LEU A 497 -40.78 12.01 9.52
N GLN A 498 -40.36 13.20 9.06
CA GLN A 498 -41.21 14.16 8.35
C GLN A 498 -40.92 14.18 6.84
N LEU A 499 -39.72 13.79 6.41
CA LEU A 499 -39.29 13.67 5.01
C LEU A 499 -38.67 12.29 4.74
N PRO A 500 -39.47 11.23 4.55
CA PRO A 500 -38.94 9.86 4.45
C PRO A 500 -38.00 9.62 3.26
N SER A 501 -38.16 10.38 2.16
CA SER A 501 -37.35 10.30 0.94
C SER A 501 -36.02 11.07 1.02
N ARG A 502 -35.80 11.83 2.10
CA ARG A 502 -34.62 12.67 2.26
C ARG A 502 -33.45 11.85 2.78
N VAL A 503 -32.37 11.81 2.00
CA VAL A 503 -31.12 11.12 2.36
C VAL A 503 -30.01 12.16 2.48
N PRO A 504 -29.35 12.31 3.64
CA PRO A 504 -28.18 13.18 3.76
C PRO A 504 -27.01 12.61 2.97
N THR A 505 -26.33 13.46 2.20
CA THR A 505 -25.05 13.09 1.59
C THR A 505 -23.94 13.20 2.63
N GLN A 506 -22.83 12.48 2.43
CA GLN A 506 -21.68 12.58 3.33
C GLN A 506 -21.12 14.00 3.42
N ALA A 507 -21.15 14.72 2.30
CA ALA A 507 -20.77 16.13 2.24
C ALA A 507 -21.60 17.00 3.20
N GLU A 508 -22.91 16.78 3.23
CA GLU A 508 -23.82 17.51 4.09
C GLU A 508 -23.64 17.15 5.56
N ILE A 509 -23.44 15.86 5.86
CA ILE A 509 -23.08 15.41 7.23
C ILE A 509 -21.80 16.10 7.69
N ASN A 510 -20.75 16.11 6.85
CA ASN A 510 -19.47 16.74 7.16
C ASN A 510 -19.61 18.25 7.41
N TYR A 511 -20.39 18.95 6.56
CA TYR A 511 -20.65 20.37 6.71
C TYR A 511 -21.32 20.68 8.06
N TRP A 512 -22.43 20.02 8.37
CA TRP A 512 -23.14 20.26 9.62
C TRP A 512 -22.33 19.83 10.83
N THR A 513 -21.53 18.77 10.71
CA THR A 513 -20.61 18.35 11.77
C THR A 513 -19.54 19.40 12.04
N ALA A 514 -19.01 20.06 11.00
CA ALA A 514 -18.05 21.15 11.16
C ALA A 514 -18.68 22.38 11.83
N GLN A 515 -19.89 22.79 11.43
CA GLN A 515 -20.64 23.86 12.10
C GLN A 515 -20.90 23.51 13.57
N ALA A 516 -21.29 22.27 13.82
CA ALA A 516 -21.56 21.77 15.14
C ALA A 516 -20.31 21.73 16.03
N ASN A 517 -19.18 21.28 15.49
CA ASN A 517 -17.88 21.31 16.16
C ASN A 517 -17.48 22.73 16.56
N ALA A 518 -17.57 23.71 15.64
CA ALA A 518 -17.18 25.09 15.92
C ALA A 518 -17.97 25.69 17.09
N GLN A 519 -19.28 25.44 17.13
CA GLN A 519 -20.13 25.89 18.23
C GLN A 519 -19.85 25.15 19.54
N TYR A 520 -19.59 23.84 19.50
CA TYR A 520 -19.19 23.07 20.68
C TYR A 520 -17.90 23.63 21.31
N THR A 521 -16.89 23.90 20.47
CA THR A 521 -15.63 24.53 20.91
C THR A 521 -15.87 25.91 21.50
N GLN A 522 -16.78 26.71 20.92
CA GLN A 522 -17.16 27.99 21.50
C GLN A 522 -17.75 27.81 22.90
N TRP A 523 -18.68 26.87 23.10
CA TRP A 523 -19.30 26.63 24.41
C TRP A 523 -18.34 26.14 25.47
N ASP A 524 -17.29 25.40 25.10
CA ASP A 524 -16.23 25.04 26.06
C ASP A 524 -15.56 26.28 26.67
N THR A 525 -15.61 27.43 25.99
CA THR A 525 -15.10 28.71 26.51
C THR A 525 -16.19 29.61 27.10
N THR A 526 -17.34 29.73 26.45
CA THR A 526 -18.38 30.70 26.82
C THR A 526 -19.42 30.14 27.80
N ALA A 527 -19.55 28.82 27.89
CA ALA A 527 -20.52 28.12 28.71
C ALA A 527 -19.93 26.84 29.33
N PRO A 528 -18.83 26.93 30.10
CA PRO A 528 -18.09 25.77 30.60
C PRO A 528 -18.89 24.90 31.58
N THR A 529 -19.97 25.41 32.16
CA THR A 529 -20.87 24.68 33.06
C THR A 529 -21.98 23.90 32.33
N MET A 530 -22.14 24.11 31.01
CA MET A 530 -23.14 23.41 30.21
C MET A 530 -22.80 21.92 30.11
N SER A 531 -23.75 21.05 30.44
CA SER A 531 -23.52 19.60 30.35
C SER A 531 -23.37 19.13 28.91
N GLU A 532 -22.69 18.01 28.68
CA GLU A 532 -22.54 17.44 27.33
C GLU A 532 -23.88 17.03 26.71
N ALA A 533 -24.84 16.59 27.52
CA ALA A 533 -26.19 16.28 27.08
C ALA A 533 -26.97 17.53 26.61
N ASP A 534 -26.79 18.64 27.33
CA ASP A 534 -27.40 19.92 26.94
C ASP A 534 -26.74 20.45 25.67
N LYS A 535 -25.40 20.41 25.57
CA LYS A 535 -24.68 20.80 24.35
C LYS A 535 -25.15 20.00 23.14
N GLN A 536 -25.31 18.68 23.31
CA GLN A 536 -25.83 17.83 22.24
C GLN A 536 -27.25 18.19 21.86
N THR A 537 -28.12 18.40 22.83
CA THR A 537 -29.53 18.75 22.57
C THR A 537 -29.63 20.09 21.85
N ALA A 538 -28.91 21.10 22.34
CA ALA A 538 -28.84 22.42 21.71
C ALA A 538 -28.33 22.30 20.27
N MET A 539 -27.26 21.53 20.05
CA MET A 539 -26.68 21.37 18.72
C MET A 539 -27.59 20.62 17.76
N LYS A 540 -28.18 19.51 18.20
CA LYS A 540 -29.19 18.77 17.42
C LYS A 540 -30.29 19.72 16.97
N ASN A 541 -30.78 20.59 17.85
CA ASN A 541 -31.82 21.57 17.52
C ASN A 541 -31.31 22.62 16.54
N THR A 542 -30.09 23.17 16.72
CA THR A 542 -29.48 24.12 15.77
C THR A 542 -29.34 23.52 14.37
N VAL A 543 -28.82 22.30 14.27
CA VAL A 543 -28.67 21.59 12.99
C VAL A 543 -30.04 21.33 12.38
N TYR A 544 -30.99 20.83 13.18
CA TYR A 544 -32.36 20.58 12.75
C TYR A 544 -33.01 21.87 12.22
N ASP A 545 -32.85 22.99 12.91
CA ASP A 545 -33.39 24.28 12.51
C ASP A 545 -32.75 24.82 11.22
N GLY A 546 -31.47 24.53 11.01
CA GLY A 546 -30.76 24.85 9.78
C GLY A 546 -31.21 24.02 8.56
N ILE A 547 -31.67 22.78 8.76
CA ILE A 547 -32.14 21.89 7.68
C ILE A 547 -33.66 21.88 7.49
N LYS A 548 -34.44 22.25 8.52
CA LYS A 548 -35.91 22.19 8.48
C LYS A 548 -36.53 23.18 7.48
N TYR A 549 -35.76 24.11 6.92
CA TYR A 549 -36.21 24.96 5.81
C TYR A 549 -36.85 24.14 4.68
N GLU A 550 -36.36 22.92 4.41
CA GLU A 550 -36.94 22.00 3.42
C GLU A 550 -38.42 21.65 3.68
N LEU A 551 -38.86 21.64 4.95
CA LEU A 551 -40.25 21.41 5.33
C LEU A 551 -41.18 22.56 4.94
N THR A 552 -40.64 23.76 4.75
CA THR A 552 -41.41 24.95 4.35
C THR A 552 -41.69 24.99 2.85
N LEU A 553 -41.01 24.15 2.07
CA LEU A 553 -41.13 24.10 0.62
C LEU A 553 -42.38 23.33 0.18
N ASP A 554 -43.03 23.78 -0.89
CA ASP A 554 -44.07 22.99 -1.55
C ASP A 554 -43.51 21.71 -2.19
N ALA A 555 -44.38 20.82 -2.67
CA ALA A 555 -43.98 19.52 -3.20
C ALA A 555 -43.02 19.61 -4.41
N SER A 556 -43.18 20.61 -5.28
CA SER A 556 -42.34 20.76 -6.48
C SER A 556 -40.97 21.32 -6.12
N ALA A 557 -40.94 22.35 -5.26
CA ALA A 557 -39.71 22.90 -4.72
C ALA A 557 -38.92 21.84 -3.94
N ARG A 558 -39.58 21.00 -3.14
CA ARG A 558 -38.93 19.89 -2.41
C ARG A 558 -38.31 18.85 -3.35
N ALA A 559 -38.96 18.51 -4.46
CA ALA A 559 -38.42 17.54 -5.42
C ALA A 559 -37.13 18.05 -6.10
N VAL A 560 -37.11 19.32 -6.50
CA VAL A 560 -35.92 19.96 -7.08
C VAL A 560 -34.82 20.10 -6.04
N TRP A 561 -35.17 20.51 -4.82
CA TRP A 561 -34.24 20.63 -3.69
C TRP A 561 -33.53 19.31 -3.40
N GLY A 562 -34.28 18.21 -3.32
CA GLY A 562 -33.73 16.87 -3.12
C GLY A 562 -32.74 16.47 -4.22
N SER A 563 -32.91 16.94 -5.46
CA SER A 563 -31.99 16.64 -6.56
C SER A 563 -30.66 17.41 -6.44
N PHE A 564 -30.68 18.66 -5.97
CA PHE A 564 -29.46 19.42 -5.68
C PHE A 564 -28.62 18.74 -4.59
N ILE A 565 -29.28 18.16 -3.59
CA ILE A 565 -28.60 17.42 -2.53
C ILE A 565 -28.11 16.07 -3.05
N ASN A 566 -28.99 15.25 -3.61
CA ASN A 566 -28.68 13.86 -3.93
C ASN A 566 -27.78 13.71 -5.16
N VAL A 567 -27.83 14.64 -6.12
CA VAL A 567 -27.03 14.60 -7.36
C VAL A 567 -25.79 15.47 -7.24
N LEU A 568 -25.95 16.74 -6.87
CA LEU A 568 -24.83 17.69 -6.80
C LEU A 568 -24.11 17.67 -5.44
N SER A 569 -24.61 16.93 -4.44
CA SER A 569 -24.04 16.93 -3.08
C SER A 569 -23.96 18.34 -2.46
N ARG A 570 -24.86 19.24 -2.86
CA ARG A 570 -24.93 20.59 -2.29
C ARG A 570 -25.46 20.55 -0.87
N THR A 571 -24.91 21.40 -0.02
CA THR A 571 -25.43 21.62 1.34
C THR A 571 -26.63 22.57 1.31
N THR A 572 -27.49 22.52 2.33
CA THR A 572 -28.62 23.44 2.46
C THR A 572 -28.22 24.93 2.27
N PRO A 573 -27.13 25.44 2.89
CA PRO A 573 -26.66 26.81 2.66
C PRO A 573 -26.18 27.10 1.22
N GLN A 574 -25.63 26.11 0.52
CA GLN A 574 -25.25 26.28 -0.90
C GLN A 574 -26.47 26.41 -1.80
N ILE A 575 -27.58 25.74 -1.48
CA ILE A 575 -28.81 25.84 -2.24
C ILE A 575 -29.51 27.17 -1.95
N THR A 576 -29.60 27.59 -0.67
CA THR A 576 -30.22 28.88 -0.32
C THR A 576 -29.47 30.08 -0.89
N SER A 577 -28.14 30.02 -1.00
CA SER A 577 -27.34 31.09 -1.61
C SER A 577 -27.44 31.15 -3.13
N ASP A 578 -27.79 30.06 -3.81
CA ASP A 578 -28.03 29.99 -5.26
C ASP A 578 -29.53 29.98 -5.59
N SER A 579 -30.24 31.02 -5.17
CA SER A 579 -31.67 31.16 -5.41
C SER A 579 -32.01 31.24 -6.91
N ALA A 580 -31.14 31.82 -7.72
CA ALA A 580 -31.32 31.92 -9.17
C ALA A 580 -31.26 30.54 -9.86
N GLY A 581 -30.23 29.75 -9.57
CA GLY A 581 -30.08 28.40 -10.12
C GLY A 581 -31.19 27.47 -9.65
N PHE A 582 -31.57 27.53 -8.37
CA PHE A 582 -32.70 26.78 -7.85
C PHE A 582 -34.02 27.15 -8.53
N ASN A 583 -34.34 28.44 -8.64
CA ASN A 583 -35.58 28.92 -9.27
C ASN A 583 -35.64 28.58 -10.76
N TRP A 584 -34.50 28.58 -11.46
CA TRP A 584 -34.44 28.16 -12.86
C TRP A 584 -34.87 26.70 -13.02
N TRP A 585 -34.29 25.77 -12.26
CA TRP A 585 -34.66 24.35 -12.30
C TRP A 585 -36.10 24.12 -11.84
N LEU A 586 -36.55 24.84 -10.82
CA LEU A 586 -37.94 24.81 -10.38
C LEU A 586 -38.90 25.26 -11.47
N GLY A 587 -38.55 26.29 -12.24
CA GLY A 587 -39.31 26.72 -13.43
C GLY A 587 -39.40 25.62 -14.48
N GLN A 588 -38.27 24.97 -14.81
CA GLN A 588 -38.23 23.87 -15.80
C GLN A 588 -39.07 22.67 -15.36
N TYR A 589 -39.01 22.32 -14.07
CA TYR A 589 -39.80 21.25 -13.47
C TYR A 589 -41.30 21.58 -13.50
N ASN A 590 -41.68 22.81 -13.13
CA ASN A 590 -43.08 23.24 -13.11
C ASN A 590 -43.70 23.37 -14.51
N ALA A 591 -42.88 23.62 -15.53
CA ALA A 591 -43.31 23.64 -16.93
C ALA A 591 -43.74 22.26 -17.45
N GLN A 592 -43.34 21.16 -16.79
CA GLN A 592 -43.79 19.82 -17.17
C GLN A 592 -45.22 19.54 -16.66
N PRO A 593 -46.02 18.76 -17.40
CA PRO A 593 -47.31 18.28 -16.93
C PRO A 593 -47.16 17.54 -15.59
N ALA A 594 -48.07 17.77 -14.64
CA ALA A 594 -47.96 17.26 -13.26
C ALA A 594 -47.68 15.74 -13.20
N ALA A 595 -48.34 14.95 -14.05
CA ALA A 595 -48.15 13.50 -14.12
C ALA A 595 -46.77 13.04 -14.65
N GLN A 596 -46.03 13.92 -15.33
CA GLN A 596 -44.74 13.62 -15.95
C GLN A 596 -43.54 14.21 -15.21
N ARG A 597 -43.77 15.11 -14.23
CA ARG A 597 -42.72 15.85 -13.52
C ARG A 597 -41.66 14.95 -12.91
N GLU A 598 -42.06 13.88 -12.24
CA GLU A 598 -41.12 12.97 -11.56
C GLU A 598 -40.32 12.13 -12.55
N THR A 599 -40.96 11.67 -13.63
CA THR A 599 -40.27 10.98 -14.73
C THR A 599 -39.25 11.91 -15.37
N TRP A 600 -39.65 13.14 -15.72
CA TRP A 600 -38.74 14.12 -16.31
C TRP A 600 -37.57 14.46 -15.38
N ARG A 601 -37.80 14.59 -14.08
CA ARG A 601 -36.75 14.82 -13.08
C ARG A 601 -35.67 13.74 -13.14
N THR A 602 -36.10 12.49 -13.10
CA THR A 602 -35.20 11.33 -13.02
C THR A 602 -34.56 10.95 -14.35
N THR A 603 -35.22 11.21 -15.48
CA THR A 603 -34.72 10.83 -16.82
C THR A 603 -34.07 11.96 -17.59
N VAL A 604 -34.26 13.23 -17.20
CA VAL A 604 -33.71 14.40 -17.90
C VAL A 604 -32.89 15.28 -16.96
N MET A 605 -33.53 15.86 -15.93
CA MET A 605 -32.88 16.86 -15.07
C MET A 605 -31.66 16.30 -14.32
N GLU A 606 -31.82 15.20 -13.58
CA GLU A 606 -30.72 14.61 -12.83
C GLU A 606 -29.58 14.13 -13.75
N PRO A 607 -29.84 13.46 -14.90
CA PRO A 607 -28.82 13.20 -15.90
C PRO A 607 -28.09 14.45 -16.41
N THR A 608 -28.80 15.54 -16.69
CA THR A 608 -28.18 16.81 -17.09
C THR A 608 -27.26 17.35 -16.01
N MET A 609 -27.70 17.35 -14.74
CA MET A 609 -26.87 17.74 -13.60
C MET A 609 -25.59 16.91 -13.53
N LYS A 610 -25.64 15.59 -13.75
CA LYS A 610 -24.47 14.68 -13.75
C LYS A 610 -23.45 14.96 -14.87
N THR A 611 -23.82 15.72 -15.89
CA THR A 611 -22.90 16.13 -16.96
C THR A 611 -22.36 17.55 -16.80
N SER A 612 -22.82 18.28 -15.77
CA SER A 612 -22.37 19.65 -15.51
C SER A 612 -20.92 19.71 -15.02
N GLU A 613 -20.26 20.84 -15.28
CA GLU A 613 -18.92 21.14 -14.78
C GLU A 613 -18.88 21.12 -13.25
N GLU A 614 -19.93 21.62 -12.60
CA GLU A 614 -20.06 21.55 -11.15
C GLU A 614 -20.05 20.09 -10.65
N TYR A 615 -20.85 19.21 -11.25
CA TYR A 615 -20.87 17.80 -10.85
C TYR A 615 -19.50 17.14 -11.05
N ILE A 616 -18.85 17.39 -12.19
CA ILE A 616 -17.52 16.84 -12.50
C ILE A 616 -16.50 17.32 -11.48
N VAL A 617 -16.45 18.63 -11.19
CA VAL A 617 -15.53 19.22 -10.21
C VAL A 617 -15.80 18.64 -8.82
N ARG A 618 -17.04 18.67 -8.35
CA ARG A 618 -17.42 18.15 -7.03
C ARG A 618 -17.10 16.67 -6.85
N THR A 619 -17.39 15.86 -7.86
CA THR A 619 -17.13 14.41 -7.82
C THR A 619 -15.64 14.13 -7.75
N ASN A 620 -14.83 14.84 -8.54
CA ASN A 620 -13.38 14.72 -8.51
C ASN A 620 -12.77 15.24 -7.21
N PHE A 621 -13.29 16.37 -6.70
CA PHE A 621 -12.87 16.93 -5.42
C PHE A 621 -13.15 15.96 -4.28
N TYR A 622 -14.33 15.34 -4.25
CA TYR A 622 -14.67 14.36 -3.23
C TYR A 622 -13.83 13.08 -3.36
N ALA A 623 -13.62 12.59 -4.58
CA ALA A 623 -12.79 11.39 -4.80
C ALA A 623 -11.34 11.56 -4.32
N LEU A 624 -10.77 12.76 -4.53
CA LEU A 624 -9.38 13.08 -4.21
C LEU A 624 -9.19 13.59 -2.78
N GLN A 625 -10.07 14.48 -2.32
CA GLN A 625 -9.93 15.20 -1.05
C GLN A 625 -10.90 14.72 0.04
N ASN A 626 -11.83 13.80 -0.26
CA ASN A 626 -12.84 13.29 0.67
C ASN A 626 -13.69 14.40 1.34
N ARG A 627 -13.81 15.56 0.68
CA ARG A 627 -14.65 16.70 1.05
C ARG A 627 -15.23 17.35 -0.20
N GLN A 628 -16.24 18.20 -0.05
CA GLN A 628 -16.67 19.07 -1.14
C GLN A 628 -15.76 20.31 -1.22
N PRO A 629 -15.62 20.92 -2.41
CA PRO A 629 -14.98 22.22 -2.52
C PRO A 629 -15.84 23.28 -1.83
N ASP A 630 -15.20 24.30 -1.27
CA ASP A 630 -15.91 25.53 -0.93
C ASP A 630 -16.35 26.29 -2.20
N ASN A 631 -17.10 27.38 -2.03
CA ASN A 631 -17.64 28.12 -3.17
C ASN A 631 -16.54 28.78 -4.03
N THR A 632 -15.42 29.17 -3.43
CA THR A 632 -14.27 29.77 -4.12
C THR A 632 -13.51 28.70 -4.90
N GLU A 633 -13.19 27.58 -4.27
CA GLU A 633 -12.56 26.42 -4.91
C GLU A 633 -13.41 25.92 -6.07
N LEU A 634 -14.72 25.76 -5.86
CA LEU A 634 -15.63 25.28 -6.89
C LEU A 634 -15.60 26.19 -8.12
N THR A 635 -15.72 27.50 -7.92
CA THR A 635 -15.68 28.48 -9.01
C THR A 635 -14.34 28.44 -9.75
N ASN A 636 -13.24 28.41 -9.01
CA ASN A 636 -11.90 28.36 -9.58
C ASN A 636 -11.66 27.10 -10.40
N PHE A 637 -12.11 25.95 -9.90
CA PHE A 637 -11.93 24.67 -10.59
C PHE A 637 -12.87 24.45 -11.77
N ILE A 638 -14.08 25.00 -11.73
CA ILE A 638 -14.96 25.05 -12.92
C ILE A 638 -14.28 25.87 -14.02
N ASN A 639 -13.79 27.07 -13.69
CA ASN A 639 -13.08 27.92 -14.65
C ASN A 639 -11.80 27.24 -15.18
N TYR A 640 -11.03 26.61 -14.30
CA TYR A 640 -9.86 25.83 -14.69
C TYR A 640 -10.22 24.69 -15.66
N PHE A 641 -11.26 23.93 -15.34
CA PHE A 641 -11.71 22.82 -16.18
C PHE A 641 -12.13 23.29 -17.57
N ILE A 642 -12.90 24.38 -17.64
CA ILE A 642 -13.32 24.99 -18.91
C ILE A 642 -12.12 25.48 -19.72
N ASN A 643 -11.21 26.23 -19.09
CA ASN A 643 -10.05 26.83 -19.76
C ASN A 643 -9.05 25.79 -20.26
N ASN A 644 -9.03 24.59 -19.70
CA ASN A 644 -8.18 23.48 -20.10
C ASN A 644 -8.92 22.46 -20.97
N GLY A 645 -9.88 22.92 -21.78
CA GLY A 645 -10.57 22.08 -22.77
C GLY A 645 -11.36 20.92 -22.15
N ARG A 646 -11.84 21.08 -20.90
CA ARG A 646 -12.56 20.06 -20.15
C ARG A 646 -11.76 18.76 -19.96
N ASN A 647 -10.45 18.90 -19.77
CA ASN A 647 -9.58 17.77 -19.49
C ASN A 647 -9.66 17.36 -18.01
N GLU A 648 -10.32 16.23 -17.73
CA GLU A 648 -10.52 15.75 -16.37
C GLU A 648 -9.20 15.33 -15.69
N VAL A 649 -8.20 14.88 -16.46
CA VAL A 649 -6.87 14.54 -15.91
C VAL A 649 -6.19 15.80 -15.35
N GLN A 650 -6.19 16.89 -16.12
CA GLN A 650 -5.62 18.16 -15.67
C GLN A 650 -6.39 18.74 -14.47
N LEU A 651 -7.72 18.62 -14.47
CA LEU A 651 -8.54 19.05 -13.33
C LEU A 651 -8.15 18.30 -12.05
N ARG A 652 -8.07 16.97 -12.11
CA ARG A 652 -7.69 16.14 -10.96
C ARG A 652 -6.29 16.47 -10.44
N ASP A 653 -5.34 16.69 -11.35
CA ASP A 653 -3.98 17.12 -10.97
C ASP A 653 -4.00 18.49 -10.28
N ALA A 654 -4.79 19.44 -10.78
CA ALA A 654 -4.92 20.77 -10.18
C ALA A 654 -5.62 20.75 -8.81
N ILE A 655 -6.71 19.97 -8.66
CA ILE A 655 -7.42 19.79 -7.37
C ILE A 655 -6.48 19.24 -6.31
N PHE A 656 -5.64 18.27 -6.68
CA PHE A 656 -4.65 17.73 -5.76
C PHE A 656 -3.64 18.79 -5.33
N MET A 657 -3.08 19.55 -6.28
CA MET A 657 -2.07 20.57 -6.01
C MET A 657 -2.59 21.78 -5.21
N ALA A 658 -3.91 21.96 -5.07
CA ALA A 658 -4.50 23.07 -4.33
C ALA A 658 -4.68 22.78 -2.83
N ASP A 659 -5.06 21.56 -2.42
CA ASP A 659 -5.17 21.18 -0.99
C ASP A 659 -3.79 21.13 -0.30
N LEU A 660 -2.73 21.12 -1.10
CA LEU A 660 -1.34 21.10 -0.68
C LEU A 660 -0.76 22.51 -0.47
N ARG A 661 -1.44 23.58 -0.91
CA ARG A 661 -1.06 24.98 -0.64
C ARG A 661 -1.88 25.53 0.50
#